data_AF-A0A2G2LJV6-F1
#
_entry.id   AF-A0A2G2LJV6-F1
#
_cell.length_a   1.000
_cell.length_b   1.000
_cell.length_c   1.000
_cell.angle_alpha   90.00
_cell.angle_beta   90.00
_cell.angle_gamma   90.00
#
_symmetry.space_group_name_H-M   'P 1'
#
loop_
_entity.id
_entity.type
_entity.pdbx_description
1 polymer ?
#
loop_
_entity_poly.entity_id
_entity_poly.type
_entity_poly.pdbx_seq_one_letter_code
_entity_poly.pdbx_strand_id
1 'polypeptide(L)'
;MDLAVTLFVALAIASIIGTVLQQNQPYTDYLIKFGPFWFDVFESAGLYDVYSALWFLAILTLLVISTSVCVIRNTPSMLKDMRNLRTHVQSKSLRAMHHQKQWSVDTDEQKSADNLEAALSNLGFRVKQTPKEGEVLVSAMRGGMNRLGYIFTHLAIVVICVGGLIDGNLPLKFAEWQGKIKIETRDLPTSEIPEISRLPVGNHAFRGSVSIPEGRSSSVVFLAMRDGYLLQNLPFTVEVKEFRVAYYTTGQPKLFETDLVIHDDELQAPFEATIAVNHPLFYKGYAIYQASFSDGGSFLTLEAWPLDKEAGKEPVIFETKVFENRKMLWGEQSLRLEVTSFRLFNINPDPTDEDPDRLRNFGPSFSYKLRKNTGEALEYQNYMLPVERNGREYYLSGVRASPAEDFGYLYLPVDIDGGLTHFSHFLQRLQNENIVNEIAHAMMLGTLAEINNQDKELEQSLQETLTLLVATFVKGGFTSINTFIETTLPEAERKRLGPAYLGMLREMLSRIYVGGSLYQYEVGDPEKNTEIQQEELLFFQDAVDAIASLARYGSPVYLYMSDYEHVEASGLQITYAPGKAIVYIGCAFLIMGIFLLFYLPQRRFWAIVKANGSGTEVLLAGMSNRNPREFDLFFKQTAEHLEAVTGNSKAK
;
A
#
# COMPACT_ATOMS: atom_id res chain seq x y z
N MET A 1 -35.09 -9.71 21.98
CA MET A 1 -33.83 -8.94 21.99
C MET A 1 -32.66 -9.83 21.65
N ASP A 2 -32.68 -11.10 22.08
CA ASP A 2 -31.61 -12.08 21.86
C ASP A 2 -31.18 -12.23 20.40
N LEU A 3 -32.12 -12.30 19.44
CA LEU A 3 -31.77 -12.40 18.02
C LEU A 3 -30.92 -11.22 17.51
N ALA A 4 -31.30 -9.98 17.83
CA ALA A 4 -30.57 -8.80 17.35
C ALA A 4 -29.17 -8.72 17.96
N VAL A 5 -29.02 -9.11 19.24
CA VAL A 5 -27.71 -9.17 19.92
C VAL A 5 -26.84 -10.25 19.29
N THR A 6 -27.39 -11.45 19.03
CA THR A 6 -26.66 -12.53 18.36
C THR A 6 -26.20 -12.13 16.96
N LEU A 7 -27.07 -11.49 16.16
CA LEU A 7 -26.72 -11.01 14.83
C LEU A 7 -25.65 -9.92 14.88
N PHE A 8 -25.72 -9.01 15.85
CA PHE A 8 -24.70 -7.98 16.05
C PHE A 8 -23.33 -8.60 16.40
N VAL A 9 -23.28 -9.58 17.30
CA VAL A 9 -22.04 -10.31 17.64
C VAL A 9 -21.49 -11.08 16.45
N ALA A 10 -22.34 -11.76 15.69
CA ALA A 10 -21.93 -12.46 14.48
C ALA A 10 -21.32 -11.51 13.45
N LEU A 11 -21.92 -10.33 13.25
CA LEU A 11 -21.42 -9.30 12.35
C LEU A 11 -20.10 -8.70 12.84
N ALA A 12 -19.92 -8.54 14.15
CA ALA A 12 -18.65 -8.10 14.73
C ALA A 12 -17.52 -9.11 14.47
N ILE A 13 -17.76 -10.41 14.67
CA ILE A 13 -16.78 -11.47 14.37
C ILE A 13 -16.42 -11.47 12.89
N ALA A 14 -17.42 -11.39 12.01
CA ALA A 14 -17.22 -11.30 10.57
C ALA A 14 -16.35 -10.10 10.16
N SER A 15 -16.61 -8.94 10.76
CA SER A 15 -15.87 -7.70 10.48
C SER A 15 -14.41 -7.80 10.94
N ILE A 16 -14.13 -8.51 12.04
CA ILE A 16 -12.75 -8.76 12.50
C ILE A 16 -11.97 -9.56 11.44
N ILE A 17 -12.58 -10.62 10.88
CA ILE A 17 -11.95 -11.43 9.83
C ILE A 17 -11.61 -10.56 8.61
N GLY A 18 -12.55 -9.74 8.16
CA GLY A 18 -12.35 -8.81 7.03
C GLY A 18 -11.36 -7.68 7.32
N THR A 19 -11.00 -7.43 8.58
CA THR A 19 -9.98 -6.43 8.96
C THR A 19 -8.59 -7.04 9.00
N VAL A 20 -8.47 -8.31 9.42
CA VAL A 20 -7.19 -9.04 9.48
C VAL A 20 -6.71 -9.42 8.08
N LEU A 21 -7.62 -9.89 7.22
CA LEU A 21 -7.29 -10.21 5.84
C LEU A 21 -7.41 -8.94 4.97
N GLN A 22 -6.31 -8.50 4.36
CA GLN A 22 -6.35 -7.41 3.38
C GLN A 22 -7.39 -7.73 2.30
N GLN A 23 -8.36 -6.84 2.09
CA GLN A 23 -9.49 -7.08 1.18
C GLN A 23 -9.18 -6.58 -0.24
N ASN A 24 -9.84 -7.16 -1.24
CA ASN A 24 -9.79 -6.76 -2.65
C ASN A 24 -8.36 -6.64 -3.25
N GLN A 25 -7.44 -7.50 -2.84
CA GLN A 25 -6.14 -7.62 -3.50
C GLN A 25 -6.24 -8.49 -4.77
N PRO A 26 -5.29 -8.39 -5.71
CA PRO A 26 -5.20 -9.31 -6.83
C PRO A 26 -5.16 -10.77 -6.36
N TYR A 27 -5.85 -11.66 -7.08
CA TYR A 27 -5.89 -13.09 -6.75
C TYR A 27 -4.52 -13.75 -6.71
N THR A 28 -3.59 -13.31 -7.56
CA THR A 28 -2.19 -13.76 -7.56
C THR A 28 -1.51 -13.53 -6.22
N ASP A 29 -1.79 -12.41 -5.55
CA ASP A 29 -1.14 -12.07 -4.28
C ASP A 29 -1.63 -12.98 -3.16
N TYR A 30 -2.93 -13.31 -3.16
CA TYR A 30 -3.49 -14.29 -2.23
C TYR A 30 -2.93 -15.70 -2.51
N LEU A 31 -2.80 -16.08 -3.78
CA LEU A 31 -2.27 -17.36 -4.18
C LEU A 31 -0.80 -17.53 -3.75
N ILE A 32 0.02 -16.49 -3.93
CA ILE A 32 1.43 -16.48 -3.50
C ILE A 32 1.54 -16.57 -1.97
N LYS A 33 0.69 -15.84 -1.22
CA LYS A 33 0.75 -15.79 0.24
C LYS A 33 0.23 -17.06 0.93
N PHE A 34 -0.84 -17.66 0.42
CA PHE A 34 -1.55 -18.75 1.09
C PHE A 34 -1.43 -20.11 0.39
N GLY A 35 -0.97 -20.13 -0.86
CA GLY A 35 -0.95 -21.32 -1.71
C GLY A 35 -2.33 -21.70 -2.27
N PRO A 36 -2.38 -22.63 -3.25
CA PRO A 36 -3.63 -22.97 -3.96
C PRO A 36 -4.76 -23.49 -3.07
N PHE A 37 -4.45 -24.35 -2.09
CA PHE A 37 -5.48 -24.97 -1.25
C PHE A 37 -6.24 -23.95 -0.40
N TRP A 38 -5.51 -23.11 0.36
CA TRP A 38 -6.15 -22.08 1.17
C TRP A 38 -6.78 -20.99 0.31
N PHE A 39 -6.23 -20.77 -0.89
CA PHE A 39 -6.81 -19.85 -1.84
C PHE A 39 -8.27 -20.22 -2.17
N ASP A 40 -8.50 -21.46 -2.58
CA ASP A 40 -9.83 -21.98 -2.95
C ASP A 40 -10.80 -21.98 -1.75
N VAL A 41 -10.30 -22.31 -0.54
CA VAL A 41 -11.11 -22.32 0.69
C VAL A 41 -11.59 -20.90 1.04
N PHE A 42 -10.70 -19.91 0.99
CA PHE A 42 -11.07 -18.52 1.30
C PHE A 42 -11.92 -17.89 0.20
N GLU A 43 -11.69 -18.23 -1.07
CA GLU A 43 -12.52 -17.78 -2.18
C GLU A 43 -13.96 -18.32 -2.05
N SER A 44 -14.11 -19.64 -1.84
CA SER A 44 -15.43 -20.28 -1.70
C SER A 44 -16.22 -19.76 -0.49
N ALA A 45 -15.54 -19.35 0.58
CA ALA A 45 -16.14 -18.68 1.74
C ALA A 45 -16.40 -17.17 1.54
N GLY A 46 -15.90 -16.58 0.45
CA GLY A 46 -16.03 -15.14 0.14
C GLY A 46 -15.22 -14.23 1.05
N LEU A 47 -14.08 -14.70 1.57
CA LEU A 47 -13.28 -13.96 2.57
C LEU A 47 -12.42 -12.83 1.99
N TYR A 48 -12.14 -12.83 0.68
CA TYR A 48 -11.38 -11.76 0.03
C TYR A 48 -12.17 -10.45 -0.13
N ASP A 49 -13.50 -10.53 0.00
CA ASP A 49 -14.43 -9.41 -0.07
C ASP A 49 -15.62 -9.68 0.88
N VAL A 50 -15.32 -9.80 2.18
CA VAL A 50 -16.27 -10.15 3.25
C VAL A 50 -17.46 -9.19 3.28
N TYR A 51 -17.19 -7.88 3.14
CA TYR A 51 -18.20 -6.84 3.26
C TYR A 51 -19.27 -6.89 2.16
N SER A 52 -18.93 -7.50 1.02
CA SER A 52 -19.87 -7.72 -0.08
C SER A 52 -20.21 -9.20 -0.25
N ALA A 53 -19.88 -10.06 0.71
CA ALA A 53 -20.23 -11.48 0.69
C ALA A 53 -21.72 -11.67 1.01
N LEU A 54 -22.37 -12.61 0.32
CA LEU A 54 -23.83 -12.83 0.45
C LEU A 54 -24.25 -13.13 1.89
N TRP A 55 -23.47 -13.94 2.62
CA TRP A 55 -23.75 -14.29 4.01
C TRP A 55 -23.64 -13.08 4.94
N PHE A 56 -22.66 -12.20 4.73
CA PHE A 56 -22.47 -10.98 5.52
C PHE A 56 -23.65 -10.02 5.31
N LEU A 57 -24.01 -9.79 4.04
CA LEU A 57 -25.13 -8.94 3.64
C LEU A 57 -26.47 -9.48 4.14
N ALA A 58 -26.65 -10.80 4.18
CA ALA A 58 -27.84 -11.43 4.75
C ALA A 58 -27.95 -11.16 6.27
N ILE A 59 -26.86 -11.33 7.03
CA ILE A 59 -26.82 -11.02 8.47
C ILE A 59 -27.10 -9.54 8.71
N LEU A 60 -26.45 -8.65 7.95
CA LEU A 60 -26.62 -7.20 8.02
C LEU A 60 -28.08 -6.81 7.74
N THR A 61 -28.67 -7.35 6.67
CA THR A 61 -30.06 -7.07 6.28
C THR A 61 -31.04 -7.56 7.35
N LEU A 62 -30.84 -8.77 7.88
CA LEU A 62 -31.67 -9.31 8.93
C LEU A 62 -31.57 -8.50 10.22
N LEU A 63 -30.38 -8.01 10.57
CA LEU A 63 -30.15 -7.11 11.69
C LEU A 63 -30.92 -5.79 11.50
N VAL A 64 -30.82 -5.17 10.32
CA VAL A 64 -31.53 -3.92 9.99
C VAL A 64 -33.04 -4.10 10.08
N ILE A 65 -33.58 -5.20 9.54
CA ILE A 65 -35.02 -5.51 9.62
C ILE A 65 -35.44 -5.71 11.08
N SER A 66 -34.70 -6.54 11.83
CA SER A 66 -35.02 -6.85 13.22
C SER A 66 -35.02 -5.59 14.10
N THR A 67 -33.97 -4.78 14.00
CA THR A 67 -33.84 -3.52 14.76
C THR A 67 -34.91 -2.51 14.36
N SER A 68 -35.22 -2.39 13.06
CA SER A 68 -36.30 -1.52 12.57
C SER A 68 -37.67 -1.92 13.15
N VAL A 69 -38.00 -3.22 13.14
CA VAL A 69 -39.25 -3.72 13.74
C VAL A 69 -39.29 -3.42 15.25
N CYS A 70 -38.18 -3.60 15.96
CA CYS A 70 -38.09 -3.25 17.39
C CYS A 70 -38.34 -1.76 17.62
N VAL A 71 -37.75 -0.88 16.81
CA VAL A 71 -37.96 0.57 16.90
C VAL A 71 -39.42 0.91 16.65
N ILE A 72 -40.00 0.45 15.53
CA ILE A 72 -41.38 0.77 15.14
C ILE A 72 -42.38 0.31 16.22
N ARG A 73 -42.20 -0.90 16.76
CA ARG A 73 -43.12 -1.46 17.76
C ARG A 73 -43.00 -0.77 19.13
N ASN A 74 -41.80 -0.45 19.58
CA ASN A 74 -41.58 0.05 20.94
C ASN A 74 -41.67 1.58 21.06
N THR A 75 -41.40 2.32 19.99
CA THR A 75 -41.37 3.79 19.98
C THR A 75 -42.68 4.41 20.48
N PRO A 76 -43.88 3.99 20.03
CA PRO A 76 -45.13 4.61 20.50
C PRO A 76 -45.35 4.46 22.01
N SER A 77 -45.07 3.27 22.55
CA SER A 77 -45.18 2.99 23.99
C SER A 77 -44.19 3.84 24.79
N MET A 78 -42.94 3.91 24.34
CA MET A 78 -41.92 4.73 24.98
C MET A 78 -42.28 6.21 24.98
N LEU A 79 -42.73 6.76 23.85
CA LEU A 79 -43.18 8.17 23.75
C LEU A 79 -44.35 8.47 24.69
N LYS A 80 -45.27 7.53 24.87
CA LYS A 80 -46.37 7.65 25.85
C LYS A 80 -45.82 7.63 27.29
N ASP A 81 -44.92 6.71 27.60
CA ASP A 81 -44.31 6.58 28.92
C ASP A 81 -43.44 7.79 29.33
N MET A 82 -42.84 8.49 28.35
CA MET A 82 -42.13 9.76 28.56
C MET A 82 -43.01 10.86 29.13
N ARG A 83 -44.33 10.76 28.97
CA ARG A 83 -45.31 11.72 29.46
C ARG A 83 -46.17 11.16 30.60
N ASN A 84 -46.05 9.87 30.91
CA ASN A 84 -46.86 9.19 31.92
C ASN A 84 -46.31 9.38 33.34
N LEU A 85 -47.04 10.17 34.15
CA LEU A 85 -46.71 10.47 35.54
C LEU A 85 -47.11 9.35 36.54
N ARG A 86 -47.76 8.28 36.07
CA ARG A 86 -48.32 7.19 36.91
C ARG A 86 -49.11 7.73 38.11
N THR A 87 -50.35 8.14 37.85
CA THR A 87 -51.27 8.73 38.84
C THR A 87 -52.10 7.71 39.64
N HIS A 88 -51.82 6.41 39.49
CA HIS A 88 -52.62 5.32 40.09
C HIS A 88 -51.79 4.45 41.05
N VAL A 89 -50.91 5.05 41.86
CA VAL A 89 -50.05 4.30 42.80
C VAL A 89 -50.70 4.23 44.18
N GLN A 90 -50.77 3.04 44.79
CA GLN A 90 -51.39 2.84 46.11
C GLN A 90 -50.38 3.09 47.25
N SER A 91 -50.88 3.54 48.42
CA SER A 91 -50.08 3.80 49.63
C SER A 91 -49.27 2.58 50.10
N LYS A 92 -49.87 1.38 50.07
CA LYS A 92 -49.17 0.12 50.39
C LYS A 92 -47.95 -0.13 49.51
N SER A 93 -48.00 0.27 48.23
CA SER A 93 -46.88 0.10 47.29
C SER A 93 -45.76 1.10 47.55
N LEU A 94 -46.09 2.34 47.94
CA LEU A 94 -45.08 3.36 48.28
C LEU A 94 -44.30 2.98 49.54
N ARG A 95 -44.97 2.43 50.56
CA ARG A 95 -44.32 1.96 51.80
C ARG A 95 -43.35 0.78 51.59
N ALA A 96 -43.49 0.07 50.49
CA ALA A 96 -42.62 -1.05 50.13
C ALA A 96 -41.41 -0.61 49.28
N MET A 97 -41.32 0.65 48.87
CA MET A 97 -40.18 1.15 48.09
C MET A 97 -38.95 1.35 48.99
N HIS A 98 -37.77 1.10 48.42
CA HIS A 98 -36.49 1.29 49.12
C HIS A 98 -36.28 2.75 49.55
N HIS A 99 -36.64 3.70 48.67
CA HIS A 99 -36.57 5.14 48.95
C HIS A 99 -37.94 5.66 49.36
N GLN A 100 -38.19 5.68 50.66
CA GLN A 100 -39.37 6.30 51.24
C GLN A 100 -39.02 7.17 52.46
N LYS A 101 -39.86 8.16 52.73
CA LYS A 101 -39.82 8.96 53.95
C LYS A 101 -41.24 9.40 54.31
N GLN A 102 -41.54 9.42 55.61
CA GLN A 102 -42.85 9.81 56.12
C GLN A 102 -42.67 10.86 57.23
N TRP A 103 -43.48 11.90 57.21
CA TRP A 103 -43.48 12.96 58.22
C TRP A 103 -44.90 13.55 58.40
N SER A 104 -45.10 14.27 59.50
CA SER A 104 -46.37 14.92 59.82
C SER A 104 -46.21 16.44 59.83
N VAL A 105 -47.26 17.15 59.43
CA VAL A 105 -47.29 18.60 59.21
C VAL A 105 -48.56 19.20 59.81
N ASP A 106 -48.49 20.37 60.45
CA ASP A 106 -49.64 21.05 61.07
C ASP A 106 -50.48 21.90 60.08
N THR A 107 -50.33 21.68 58.77
CA THR A 107 -51.07 22.40 57.71
C THR A 107 -52.16 21.54 57.10
N ASP A 108 -53.16 22.19 56.50
CA ASP A 108 -54.24 21.53 55.76
C ASP A 108 -53.73 20.62 54.62
N GLU A 109 -54.52 19.60 54.30
CA GLU A 109 -54.18 18.59 53.28
C GLU A 109 -53.90 19.22 51.91
N GLN A 110 -54.78 20.12 51.46
CA GLN A 110 -54.64 20.75 50.14
C GLN A 110 -53.44 21.69 50.10
N LYS A 111 -53.23 22.48 51.16
CA LYS A 111 -52.08 23.40 51.25
C LYS A 111 -50.75 22.66 51.25
N SER A 112 -50.70 21.49 51.89
CA SER A 112 -49.52 20.63 51.92
C SER A 112 -49.23 20.03 50.53
N ALA A 113 -50.29 19.62 49.80
CA ALA A 113 -50.18 19.14 48.42
C ALA A 113 -49.70 20.25 47.46
N ASP A 114 -50.23 21.48 47.59
CA ASP A 114 -49.82 22.63 46.77
C ASP A 114 -48.35 23.02 47.01
N ASN A 115 -47.90 22.99 48.27
CA ASN A 115 -46.50 23.22 48.63
C ASN A 115 -45.56 22.17 48.03
N LEU A 116 -45.97 20.89 48.04
CA LEU A 116 -45.22 19.80 47.40
C LEU A 116 -45.16 19.97 45.89
N GLU A 117 -46.26 20.34 45.25
CA GLU A 117 -46.31 20.59 43.82
C GLU A 117 -45.40 21.75 43.41
N ALA A 118 -45.44 22.87 44.14
CA ALA A 118 -44.57 24.01 43.89
C ALA A 118 -43.09 23.65 44.08
N ALA A 119 -42.74 22.96 45.17
CA ALA A 119 -41.36 22.58 45.46
C ALA A 119 -40.79 21.60 44.42
N LEU A 120 -41.56 20.56 44.06
CA LEU A 120 -41.14 19.60 43.03
C LEU A 120 -41.04 20.25 41.65
N SER A 121 -41.95 21.18 41.32
CA SER A 121 -41.88 21.96 40.08
C SER A 121 -40.64 22.85 40.03
N ASN A 122 -40.28 23.50 41.13
CA ASN A 122 -39.05 24.31 41.25
C ASN A 122 -37.77 23.47 41.09
N LEU A 123 -37.81 22.19 41.49
CA LEU A 123 -36.73 21.23 41.25
C LEU A 123 -36.70 20.68 39.81
N GLY A 124 -37.55 21.19 38.92
CA GLY A 124 -37.63 20.84 37.50
C GLY A 124 -38.39 19.54 37.22
N PHE A 125 -39.24 19.09 38.15
CA PHE A 125 -40.14 17.97 37.89
C PHE A 125 -41.42 18.44 37.21
N ARG A 126 -41.95 17.62 36.31
CA ARG A 126 -43.34 17.74 35.88
C ARG A 126 -44.20 17.11 36.95
N VAL A 127 -45.15 17.86 37.51
CA VAL A 127 -45.99 17.42 38.62
C VAL A 127 -47.45 17.33 38.18
N LYS A 128 -48.22 16.44 38.81
CA LYS A 128 -49.67 16.41 38.71
C LYS A 128 -50.26 15.93 40.04
N GLN A 129 -51.16 16.73 40.61
CA GLN A 129 -52.01 16.30 41.72
C GLN A 129 -53.16 15.43 41.20
N THR A 130 -53.52 14.39 41.96
CA THR A 130 -54.66 13.51 41.69
C THR A 130 -55.41 13.25 43.00
N PRO A 131 -56.64 13.76 43.16
CA PRO A 131 -57.44 13.49 44.36
C PRO A 131 -57.86 12.02 44.38
N LYS A 132 -57.88 11.43 45.57
CA LYS A 132 -58.37 10.06 45.84
C LYS A 132 -59.28 10.06 47.08
N GLU A 133 -59.93 8.94 47.35
CA GLU A 133 -60.83 8.79 48.51
C GLU A 133 -60.07 8.97 49.84
N GLY A 134 -60.11 10.20 50.38
CA GLY A 134 -59.49 10.56 51.65
C GLY A 134 -57.97 10.76 51.64
N GLU A 135 -57.36 10.95 50.46
CA GLU A 135 -55.95 11.31 50.30
C GLU A 135 -55.70 12.05 48.96
N VAL A 136 -54.67 12.90 48.89
CA VAL A 136 -54.19 13.53 47.63
C VAL A 136 -52.85 12.91 47.22
N LEU A 137 -52.76 12.45 45.97
CA LEU A 137 -51.52 11.95 45.37
C LEU A 137 -50.85 13.04 44.52
N VAL A 138 -49.62 13.41 44.88
CA VAL A 138 -48.74 14.25 44.07
C VAL A 138 -47.76 13.35 43.31
N SER A 139 -47.94 13.21 42.00
CA SER A 139 -47.02 12.45 41.14
C SER A 139 -46.07 13.39 40.40
N ALA A 140 -44.76 13.13 40.47
CA ALA A 140 -43.74 13.96 39.85
C ALA A 140 -42.72 13.13 39.04
N MET A 141 -42.31 13.64 37.87
CA MET A 141 -41.29 13.01 37.03
C MET A 141 -40.37 14.02 36.35
N ARG A 142 -39.07 13.72 36.33
CA ARG A 142 -38.03 14.41 35.57
C ARG A 142 -37.23 13.41 34.73
N GLY A 143 -36.65 13.87 33.62
CA GLY A 143 -35.81 13.02 32.76
C GLY A 143 -36.59 12.08 31.84
N GLY A 144 -37.81 12.44 31.43
CA GLY A 144 -38.58 11.65 30.46
C GLY A 144 -37.83 11.40 29.14
N MET A 145 -37.02 12.37 28.69
CA MET A 145 -36.20 12.28 27.47
C MET A 145 -35.20 11.12 27.45
N ASN A 146 -34.88 10.51 28.60
CA ASN A 146 -34.06 9.30 28.67
C ASN A 146 -34.51 8.21 27.68
N ARG A 147 -35.83 8.06 27.47
CA ARG A 147 -36.39 7.05 26.57
C ARG A 147 -36.11 7.32 25.10
N LEU A 148 -35.93 8.58 24.70
CA LEU A 148 -35.46 8.91 23.34
C LEU A 148 -34.07 8.36 23.10
N GLY A 149 -33.26 8.19 24.15
CA GLY A 149 -31.94 7.61 24.04
C GLY A 149 -31.95 6.20 23.45
N TYR A 150 -32.88 5.34 23.87
CA TYR A 150 -33.08 4.02 23.26
C TYR A 150 -33.47 4.11 21.78
N ILE A 151 -34.35 5.04 21.43
CA ILE A 151 -34.83 5.22 20.06
C ILE A 151 -33.67 5.68 19.16
N PHE A 152 -32.92 6.68 19.58
CA PHE A 152 -31.78 7.21 18.83
C PHE A 152 -30.66 6.17 18.65
N THR A 153 -30.32 5.36 19.67
CA THR A 153 -29.28 4.35 19.51
C THR A 153 -29.66 3.24 18.53
N HIS A 154 -30.92 2.80 18.53
CA HIS A 154 -31.37 1.77 17.59
C HIS A 154 -31.53 2.35 16.17
N LEU A 155 -32.06 3.58 16.06
CA LEU A 155 -32.15 4.27 14.78
C LEU A 155 -30.76 4.54 14.19
N ALA A 156 -29.77 4.86 15.03
CA ALA A 156 -28.39 5.04 14.60
C ALA A 156 -27.83 3.80 13.91
N ILE A 157 -28.01 2.61 14.51
CA ILE A 157 -27.55 1.34 13.92
C ILE A 157 -28.21 1.14 12.55
N VAL A 158 -29.53 1.31 12.46
CA VAL A 158 -30.27 1.18 11.18
C VAL A 158 -29.72 2.15 10.13
N VAL A 159 -29.57 3.42 10.49
CA VAL A 159 -29.10 4.48 9.57
C VAL A 159 -27.67 4.22 9.11
N ILE A 160 -26.76 3.84 10.01
CA ILE A 160 -25.36 3.50 9.67
C ILE A 160 -25.32 2.30 8.72
N CYS A 161 -26.06 1.23 9.02
CA CYS A 161 -26.10 0.03 8.20
C CYS A 161 -26.67 0.32 6.80
N VAL A 162 -27.73 1.13 6.69
CA VAL A 162 -28.30 1.55 5.40
C VAL A 162 -27.30 2.39 4.60
N GLY A 163 -26.60 3.34 5.25
CA GLY A 163 -25.55 4.12 4.60
C GLY A 163 -24.42 3.24 4.05
N GLY A 164 -23.97 2.26 4.84
CA GLY A 164 -22.97 1.28 4.40
C GLY A 164 -23.43 0.37 3.26
N LEU A 165 -24.72 -0.01 3.22
CA LEU A 165 -25.30 -0.77 2.12
C LEU A 165 -25.33 0.02 0.80
N ILE A 166 -25.61 1.33 0.87
CA ILE A 166 -25.60 2.23 -0.29
C ILE A 166 -24.18 2.36 -0.86
N ASP A 167 -23.17 2.43 0.02
CA ASP A 167 -21.77 2.53 -0.39
C ASP A 167 -21.13 1.18 -0.76
N GLY A 168 -21.88 0.07 -0.68
CA GLY A 168 -21.39 -1.27 -0.99
C GLY A 168 -21.43 -1.62 -2.48
N ASN A 169 -20.64 -2.64 -2.86
CA ASN A 169 -20.52 -3.11 -4.26
C ASN A 169 -21.69 -4.00 -4.73
N LEU A 170 -22.79 -4.05 -3.98
CA LEU A 170 -23.94 -4.92 -4.23
C LEU A 170 -24.60 -4.67 -5.60
N PRO A 171 -24.81 -3.40 -6.03
CA PRO A 171 -25.35 -3.12 -7.36
C PRO A 171 -24.44 -3.63 -8.49
N LEU A 172 -23.12 -3.50 -8.31
CA LEU A 172 -22.14 -3.97 -9.30
C LEU A 172 -22.14 -5.49 -9.41
N LYS A 173 -22.13 -6.21 -8.28
CA LYS A 173 -22.23 -7.69 -8.28
C LYS A 173 -23.52 -8.18 -8.93
N PHE A 174 -24.63 -7.49 -8.69
CA PHE A 174 -25.91 -7.83 -9.31
C PHE A 174 -25.89 -7.56 -10.83
N ALA A 175 -25.29 -6.45 -11.27
CA ALA A 175 -25.11 -6.15 -12.68
C ALA A 175 -24.18 -7.18 -13.38
N GLU A 176 -23.11 -7.61 -12.70
CA GLU A 176 -22.19 -8.65 -13.18
C GLU A 176 -22.94 -9.98 -13.33
N TRP A 177 -23.70 -10.39 -12.31
CA TRP A 177 -24.49 -11.62 -12.33
C TRP A 177 -25.56 -11.63 -13.44
N GLN A 178 -26.14 -10.46 -13.75
CA GLN A 178 -27.07 -10.30 -14.88
C GLN A 178 -26.37 -10.28 -16.25
N GLY A 179 -25.04 -10.33 -16.29
CA GLY A 179 -24.25 -10.22 -17.53
C GLY A 179 -24.27 -8.82 -18.15
N LYS A 180 -24.67 -7.77 -17.40
CA LYS A 180 -24.69 -6.39 -17.89
C LYS A 180 -23.30 -5.75 -17.89
N ILE A 181 -22.43 -6.21 -17.00
CA ILE A 181 -21.03 -5.80 -16.93
C ILE A 181 -20.14 -7.04 -16.90
N LYS A 182 -18.89 -6.89 -17.33
CA LYS A 182 -17.89 -7.97 -17.30
C LYS A 182 -16.56 -7.44 -16.82
N ILE A 183 -15.96 -8.12 -15.85
CA ILE A 183 -14.60 -7.83 -15.39
C ILE A 183 -13.62 -8.10 -16.54
N GLU A 184 -12.75 -7.14 -16.83
CA GLU A 184 -11.67 -7.30 -17.80
C GLU A 184 -10.42 -7.82 -17.10
N THR A 185 -9.82 -8.87 -17.64
CA THR A 185 -8.62 -9.52 -17.07
C THR A 185 -7.38 -9.33 -17.94
N ARG A 186 -7.56 -8.79 -19.16
CA ARG A 186 -6.46 -8.49 -20.07
C ARG A 186 -5.89 -7.12 -19.76
N ASP A 187 -4.58 -7.00 -19.91
CA ASP A 187 -3.89 -5.71 -19.89
C ASP A 187 -4.08 -5.03 -21.26
N LEU A 188 -5.03 -4.10 -21.34
CA LEU A 188 -5.39 -3.40 -22.57
C LEU A 188 -5.17 -1.89 -22.39
N PRO A 189 -4.72 -1.18 -23.43
CA PRO A 189 -4.75 0.28 -23.43
C PRO A 189 -6.15 0.80 -23.12
N THR A 190 -6.25 1.91 -22.39
CA THR A 190 -7.53 2.48 -21.94
C THR A 190 -8.55 2.62 -23.07
N SER A 191 -8.10 3.02 -24.27
CA SER A 191 -8.92 3.18 -25.48
C SER A 191 -9.52 1.88 -26.01
N GLU A 192 -8.86 0.74 -25.79
CA GLU A 192 -9.24 -0.58 -26.31
C GLU A 192 -10.12 -1.39 -25.33
N ILE A 193 -10.29 -0.92 -24.09
CA ILE A 193 -11.14 -1.56 -23.10
C ILE A 193 -12.61 -1.59 -23.60
N PRO A 194 -13.26 -2.77 -23.67
CA PRO A 194 -14.63 -2.89 -24.14
C PRO A 194 -15.65 -2.12 -23.29
N GLU A 195 -16.70 -1.58 -23.92
CA GLU A 195 -17.78 -0.84 -23.23
C GLU A 195 -18.49 -1.65 -22.14
N ILE A 196 -18.59 -2.97 -22.25
CA ILE A 196 -19.18 -3.84 -21.21
C ILE A 196 -18.37 -3.86 -19.91
N SER A 197 -17.10 -3.47 -19.96
CA SER A 197 -16.21 -3.34 -18.81
C SER A 197 -16.06 -1.89 -18.34
N ARG A 198 -16.80 -0.96 -18.96
CA ARG A 198 -16.84 0.46 -18.62
C ARG A 198 -18.12 0.78 -17.86
N LEU A 199 -17.97 1.38 -16.69
CA LEU A 199 -19.05 1.86 -15.85
C LEU A 199 -19.35 3.32 -16.20
N PRO A 200 -20.63 3.66 -16.42
CA PRO A 200 -21.02 5.05 -16.69
C PRO A 200 -20.83 5.91 -15.44
N VAL A 201 -20.77 7.22 -15.64
CA VAL A 201 -20.92 8.17 -14.53
C VAL A 201 -22.29 7.96 -13.91
N GLY A 202 -22.35 7.72 -12.60
CA GLY A 202 -23.60 7.41 -11.92
C GLY A 202 -23.54 7.64 -10.42
N ASN A 203 -24.65 7.32 -9.75
CA ASN A 203 -24.80 7.49 -8.30
C ASN A 203 -24.35 6.27 -7.49
N HIS A 204 -23.68 5.29 -8.10
CA HIS A 204 -23.18 4.15 -7.36
C HIS A 204 -21.87 4.51 -6.68
N ALA A 205 -21.66 4.04 -5.47
CA ALA A 205 -20.38 4.21 -4.81
C ALA A 205 -19.28 3.44 -5.56
N PHE A 206 -18.06 3.98 -5.51
CA PHE A 206 -16.88 3.27 -5.97
C PHE A 206 -15.64 3.82 -5.30
N ARG A 207 -14.59 3.00 -5.33
CA ARG A 207 -13.22 3.38 -5.00
C ARG A 207 -12.33 2.82 -6.10
N GLY A 208 -11.71 3.70 -6.86
CA GLY A 208 -10.79 3.34 -7.94
C GLY A 208 -9.45 4.04 -7.80
N SER A 209 -8.46 3.52 -8.51
CA SER A 209 -7.13 4.10 -8.60
C SER A 209 -6.77 4.42 -10.05
N VAL A 210 -5.88 5.39 -10.24
CA VAL A 210 -5.31 5.74 -11.54
C VAL A 210 -3.90 6.30 -11.31
N SER A 211 -2.95 5.98 -12.18
CA SER A 211 -1.64 6.64 -12.22
C SER A 211 -1.63 7.61 -13.39
N ILE A 212 -1.35 8.88 -13.13
CA ILE A 212 -1.37 9.95 -14.13
C ILE A 212 0.03 10.60 -14.17
N PRO A 213 0.76 10.48 -15.29
CA PRO A 213 2.03 11.19 -15.49
C PRO A 213 1.86 12.71 -15.44
N GLU A 214 2.93 13.41 -15.07
CA GLU A 214 3.00 14.87 -15.15
C GLU A 214 2.71 15.38 -16.57
N GLY A 215 1.95 16.49 -16.65
CA GLY A 215 1.46 17.06 -17.90
C GLY A 215 0.39 16.22 -18.62
N ARG A 216 -0.10 15.14 -18.00
CA ARG A 216 -1.17 14.29 -18.54
C ARG A 216 -2.43 14.36 -17.69
N SER A 217 -3.50 13.85 -18.26
CA SER A 217 -4.83 13.90 -17.67
C SER A 217 -5.59 12.59 -17.85
N SER A 218 -6.47 12.27 -16.91
CA SER A 218 -7.39 11.13 -17.00
C SER A 218 -8.81 11.53 -16.61
N SER A 219 -9.79 11.01 -17.35
CA SER A 219 -11.22 11.09 -17.01
C SER A 219 -11.77 9.76 -16.52
N VAL A 220 -10.89 8.82 -16.18
CA VAL A 220 -11.27 7.44 -15.78
C VAL A 220 -10.42 6.95 -14.61
N VAL A 221 -10.97 6.01 -13.85
CA VAL A 221 -10.24 5.24 -12.83
C VAL A 221 -10.50 3.74 -12.94
N PHE A 222 -9.57 2.94 -12.42
CA PHE A 222 -9.65 1.49 -12.42
C PHE A 222 -10.14 0.98 -11.07
N LEU A 223 -11.17 0.13 -11.09
CA LEU A 223 -11.70 -0.57 -9.92
C LEU A 223 -11.17 -2.00 -9.97
N ALA A 224 -10.20 -2.31 -9.09
CA ALA A 224 -9.67 -3.67 -8.97
C ALA A 224 -10.77 -4.63 -8.48
N MET A 225 -10.98 -5.72 -9.22
CA MET A 225 -12.02 -6.71 -8.98
C MET A 225 -11.50 -8.11 -9.27
N ARG A 226 -11.28 -8.92 -8.23
CA ARG A 226 -10.76 -10.30 -8.34
C ARG A 226 -9.39 -10.36 -9.03
N ASP A 227 -9.32 -10.96 -10.21
CA ASP A 227 -8.15 -11.11 -11.09
C ASP A 227 -8.12 -10.07 -12.22
N GLY A 228 -9.03 -9.09 -12.21
CA GLY A 228 -9.14 -8.08 -13.24
C GLY A 228 -9.61 -6.73 -12.70
N TYR A 229 -10.26 -5.96 -13.57
CA TYR A 229 -10.73 -4.62 -13.25
C TYR A 229 -12.00 -4.23 -14.02
N LEU A 230 -12.65 -3.18 -13.53
CA LEU A 230 -13.66 -2.40 -14.24
C LEU A 230 -13.16 -0.97 -14.39
N LEU A 231 -13.48 -0.33 -15.52
CA LEU A 231 -13.12 1.06 -15.76
C LEU A 231 -14.30 1.96 -15.38
N GLN A 232 -14.09 2.93 -14.51
CA GLN A 232 -15.10 3.91 -14.11
C GLN A 232 -14.85 5.25 -14.78
N ASN A 233 -15.82 5.74 -15.55
CA ASN A 233 -15.80 7.08 -16.08
C ASN A 233 -16.07 8.12 -14.98
N LEU A 234 -15.38 9.25 -15.05
CA LEU A 234 -15.56 10.40 -14.17
C LEU A 234 -16.34 11.51 -14.89
N PRO A 235 -17.09 12.35 -14.16
CA PRO A 235 -17.78 13.52 -14.74
C PRO A 235 -16.85 14.70 -15.06
N PHE A 236 -15.56 14.58 -14.76
CA PHE A 236 -14.53 15.60 -14.97
C PHE A 236 -13.22 14.92 -15.35
N THR A 237 -12.29 15.69 -15.88
CA THR A 237 -10.92 15.23 -16.16
C THR A 237 -9.98 15.77 -15.10
N VAL A 238 -9.12 14.90 -14.57
CA VAL A 238 -8.06 15.24 -13.62
C VAL A 238 -6.73 15.27 -14.36
N GLU A 239 -6.09 16.43 -14.39
CA GLU A 239 -4.72 16.60 -14.89
C GLU A 239 -3.75 16.68 -13.72
N VAL A 240 -2.57 16.06 -13.88
CA VAL A 240 -1.43 16.23 -12.98
C VAL A 240 -0.50 17.25 -13.59
N LYS A 241 -0.41 18.43 -12.97
CA LYS A 241 0.45 19.53 -13.45
C LYS A 241 1.89 19.34 -13.01
N GLU A 242 2.09 19.01 -11.73
CA GLU A 242 3.39 18.79 -11.13
C GLU A 242 3.25 17.88 -9.91
N PHE A 243 4.20 16.97 -9.73
CA PHE A 243 4.39 16.15 -8.56
C PHE A 243 5.68 16.54 -7.85
N ARG A 244 5.60 16.72 -6.53
CA ARG A 244 6.73 17.10 -5.70
C ARG A 244 6.93 16.09 -4.59
N VAL A 245 8.14 15.54 -4.53
CA VAL A 245 8.59 14.67 -3.46
C VAL A 245 9.78 15.28 -2.73
N ALA A 246 9.72 15.32 -1.40
CA ALA A 246 10.86 15.66 -0.55
C ALA A 246 11.32 14.41 0.19
N TYR A 247 12.63 14.23 0.39
CA TYR A 247 13.19 13.11 1.15
C TYR A 247 13.84 13.61 2.45
N TYR A 248 13.84 12.78 3.49
CA TYR A 248 14.72 12.93 4.62
C TYR A 248 16.17 12.60 4.22
N THR A 249 17.14 12.99 5.03
CA THR A 249 18.56 12.62 4.83
C THR A 249 18.80 11.11 4.84
N THR A 250 17.86 10.35 5.40
CA THR A 250 17.84 8.88 5.41
C THR A 250 17.34 8.26 4.09
N GLY A 251 16.93 9.06 3.11
CA GLY A 251 16.35 8.61 1.84
C GLY A 251 14.87 8.24 1.91
N GLN A 252 14.23 8.31 3.09
CA GLN A 252 12.79 8.10 3.20
C GLN A 252 12.01 9.31 2.70
N PRO A 253 10.90 9.13 1.95
CA PRO A 253 10.05 10.24 1.55
C PRO A 253 9.44 10.96 2.76
N LYS A 254 9.53 12.28 2.76
CA LYS A 254 9.02 13.22 3.76
C LYS A 254 7.68 13.82 3.36
N LEU A 255 7.52 14.13 2.08
CA LEU A 255 6.37 14.85 1.55
C LEU A 255 6.04 14.34 0.15
N PHE A 256 4.74 14.21 -0.13
CA PHE A 256 4.20 13.94 -1.47
C PHE A 256 3.10 14.94 -1.72
N GLU A 257 3.32 15.83 -2.68
CA GLU A 257 2.35 16.82 -3.12
C GLU A 257 2.12 16.68 -4.61
N THR A 258 0.87 16.85 -5.01
CA THR A 258 0.50 16.86 -6.43
C THR A 258 -0.37 18.08 -6.68
N ASP A 259 0.03 18.89 -7.66
CA ASP A 259 -0.83 19.92 -8.20
C ASP A 259 -1.75 19.31 -9.25
N LEU A 260 -3.04 19.38 -8.97
CA LEU A 260 -4.09 18.90 -9.85
C LEU A 260 -4.79 20.07 -10.53
N VAL A 261 -5.15 19.86 -11.79
CA VAL A 261 -6.07 20.74 -12.53
C VAL A 261 -7.32 19.93 -12.86
N ILE A 262 -8.47 20.42 -12.42
CA ILE A 262 -9.77 19.82 -12.70
C ILE A 262 -10.39 20.55 -13.89
N HIS A 263 -10.61 19.79 -14.96
CA HIS A 263 -11.34 20.24 -16.14
C HIS A 263 -12.76 19.66 -16.09
N ASP A 264 -13.74 20.54 -16.04
CA ASP A 264 -15.17 20.19 -15.99
C ASP A 264 -15.94 21.16 -16.88
N ASP A 265 -16.82 20.64 -17.74
CA ASP A 265 -17.58 21.43 -18.71
C ASP A 265 -18.51 22.46 -18.05
N GLU A 266 -18.86 22.28 -16.77
CA GLU A 266 -19.67 23.23 -16.00
C GLU A 266 -18.84 24.41 -15.43
N LEU A 267 -17.51 24.33 -15.45
CA LEU A 267 -16.63 25.40 -14.97
C LEU A 267 -16.31 26.38 -16.11
N GLN A 268 -16.33 27.68 -15.80
CA GLN A 268 -15.89 28.71 -16.75
C GLN A 268 -14.37 28.68 -17.01
N ALA A 269 -13.60 28.16 -16.05
CA ALA A 269 -12.16 27.96 -16.15
C ALA A 269 -11.74 26.74 -15.31
N PRO A 270 -10.66 26.03 -15.69
CA PRO A 270 -10.13 24.91 -14.91
C PRO A 270 -9.81 25.34 -13.48
N PHE A 271 -10.04 24.44 -12.54
CA PHE A 271 -9.80 24.66 -11.12
C PHE A 271 -8.50 23.97 -10.69
N GLU A 272 -7.55 24.72 -10.13
CA GLU A 272 -6.29 24.18 -9.61
C GLU A 272 -6.38 23.92 -8.10
N ALA A 273 -5.83 22.79 -7.65
CA ALA A 273 -5.67 22.49 -6.24
C ALA A 273 -4.49 21.55 -5.99
N THR A 274 -3.76 21.79 -4.90
CA THR A 274 -2.71 20.91 -4.42
C THR A 274 -3.30 19.89 -3.44
N ILE A 275 -3.01 18.61 -3.67
CA ILE A 275 -3.30 17.53 -2.72
C ILE A 275 -2.01 17.02 -2.09
N ALA A 276 -2.13 16.44 -0.90
CA ALA A 276 -1.02 15.77 -0.22
C ALA A 276 -1.53 14.54 0.54
N VAL A 277 -0.62 13.74 1.09
CA VAL A 277 -1.00 12.63 1.99
C VAL A 277 -1.84 13.18 3.14
N ASN A 278 -3.01 12.57 3.37
CA ASN A 278 -4.05 13.00 4.33
C ASN A 278 -4.73 14.35 4.04
N HIS A 279 -4.41 15.01 2.92
CA HIS A 279 -5.04 16.25 2.48
C HIS A 279 -5.68 16.06 1.08
N PRO A 280 -6.83 15.36 1.01
CA PRO A 280 -7.50 15.09 -0.26
C PRO A 280 -8.27 16.31 -0.79
N LEU A 281 -8.47 16.33 -2.11
CA LEU A 281 -9.39 17.26 -2.76
C LEU A 281 -10.80 16.68 -2.79
N PHE A 282 -11.80 17.50 -2.45
CA PHE A 282 -13.22 17.15 -2.58
C PHE A 282 -13.87 17.97 -3.70
N TYR A 283 -14.40 17.30 -4.72
CA TYR A 283 -15.06 17.94 -5.86
C TYR A 283 -16.29 17.13 -6.31
N LYS A 284 -17.47 17.76 -6.43
CA LYS A 284 -18.75 17.11 -6.82
C LYS A 284 -19.08 15.81 -6.04
N GLY A 285 -18.68 15.72 -4.77
CA GLY A 285 -18.88 14.53 -3.94
C GLY A 285 -17.81 13.43 -4.11
N TYR A 286 -16.87 13.61 -5.03
CA TYR A 286 -15.69 12.76 -5.22
C TYR A 286 -14.57 13.25 -4.30
N ALA A 287 -13.87 12.30 -3.69
CA ALA A 287 -12.68 12.53 -2.90
C ALA A 287 -11.46 11.97 -3.64
N ILE A 288 -10.49 12.84 -3.93
CA ILE A 288 -9.27 12.52 -4.66
C ILE A 288 -8.11 12.54 -3.66
N TYR A 289 -7.51 11.37 -3.45
CA TYR A 289 -6.42 11.16 -2.50
C TYR A 289 -5.12 10.92 -3.23
N GLN A 290 -4.02 11.45 -2.69
CA GLN A 290 -2.68 11.01 -3.04
C GLN A 290 -2.42 9.64 -2.41
N ALA A 291 -2.29 8.60 -3.23
CA ALA A 291 -2.17 7.21 -2.75
C ALA A 291 -0.77 6.63 -2.97
N SER A 292 -0.15 6.93 -4.12
CA SER A 292 1.19 6.43 -4.48
C SER A 292 1.83 7.34 -5.52
N PHE A 293 3.05 7.01 -5.95
CA PHE A 293 3.73 7.63 -7.09
C PHE A 293 4.55 6.55 -7.81
N SER A 294 4.87 6.80 -9.06
CA SER A 294 5.69 5.92 -9.89
C SER A 294 6.35 6.73 -10.99
N ASP A 295 7.31 6.15 -11.70
CA ASP A 295 7.76 6.73 -12.96
C ASP A 295 6.58 6.91 -13.93
N GLY A 296 6.54 8.05 -14.62
CA GLY A 296 5.49 8.45 -15.56
C GLY A 296 5.81 8.19 -17.03
N GLY A 297 6.87 7.43 -17.31
CA GLY A 297 7.39 7.23 -18.66
C GLY A 297 8.56 8.15 -18.96
N SER A 298 9.54 8.23 -18.04
CA SER A 298 10.76 9.02 -18.20
C SER A 298 11.46 8.69 -19.51
N PHE A 299 12.04 9.71 -20.14
CA PHE A 299 12.80 9.56 -21.38
C PHE A 299 14.26 9.28 -21.04
N LEU A 300 14.84 8.26 -21.66
CA LEU A 300 16.22 7.84 -21.44
C LEU A 300 16.97 7.85 -22.77
N THR A 301 18.17 8.41 -22.76
CA THR A 301 19.15 8.24 -23.83
C THR A 301 20.11 7.14 -23.40
N LEU A 302 20.05 6.01 -24.11
CA LEU A 302 20.84 4.82 -23.81
C LEU A 302 21.93 4.61 -24.85
N GLU A 303 23.09 4.15 -24.38
CA GLU A 303 24.22 3.70 -25.17
C GLU A 303 24.38 2.19 -24.98
N ALA A 304 24.24 1.44 -26.07
CA ALA A 304 24.46 0.00 -26.05
C ALA A 304 25.91 -0.32 -26.39
N TRP A 305 26.72 -0.58 -25.38
CA TRP A 305 28.13 -0.96 -25.47
C TRP A 305 28.26 -2.45 -25.82
N PRO A 306 28.90 -2.82 -26.95
CA PRO A 306 29.05 -4.21 -27.36
C PRO A 306 29.83 -5.06 -26.34
N LEU A 307 29.25 -6.20 -25.94
CA LEU A 307 29.91 -7.23 -25.12
C LEU A 307 30.17 -8.52 -25.92
N ASP A 308 29.47 -8.70 -27.04
CA ASP A 308 29.60 -9.83 -27.96
C ASP A 308 29.98 -9.33 -29.37
N LYS A 309 30.72 -10.15 -30.12
CA LYS A 309 31.09 -9.88 -31.51
C LYS A 309 29.88 -9.63 -32.43
N GLU A 310 28.74 -10.24 -32.13
CA GLU A 310 27.50 -10.07 -32.91
C GLU A 310 26.84 -8.70 -32.69
N ALA A 311 27.16 -8.00 -31.60
CA ALA A 311 26.60 -6.68 -31.28
C ALA A 311 27.27 -5.51 -32.01
N GLY A 312 28.37 -5.76 -32.73
CA GLY A 312 29.12 -4.73 -33.45
C GLY A 312 30.37 -4.26 -32.69
N LYS A 313 30.96 -3.15 -33.15
CA LYS A 313 32.22 -2.60 -32.60
C LYS A 313 32.07 -1.26 -31.88
N GLU A 314 31.04 -0.50 -32.21
CA GLU A 314 30.83 0.83 -31.66
C GLU A 314 29.56 0.86 -30.82
N PRO A 315 29.51 1.69 -29.76
CA PRO A 315 28.28 1.91 -29.01
C PRO A 315 27.17 2.44 -29.91
N VAL A 316 25.96 1.88 -29.76
CA VAL A 316 24.76 2.37 -30.47
C VAL A 316 23.93 3.23 -29.52
N ILE A 317 23.76 4.51 -29.86
CA ILE A 317 22.98 5.47 -29.07
C ILE A 317 21.53 5.48 -29.56
N PHE A 318 20.58 5.42 -28.64
CA PHE A 318 19.17 5.56 -28.95
C PHE A 318 18.34 6.10 -27.78
N GLU A 319 17.25 6.78 -28.11
CA GLU A 319 16.26 7.24 -27.14
C GLU A 319 15.19 6.16 -26.90
N THR A 320 14.70 6.06 -25.67
CA THR A 320 13.58 5.18 -25.27
C THR A 320 12.83 5.81 -24.11
N LYS A 321 11.63 5.31 -23.82
CA LYS A 321 10.91 5.65 -22.60
C LYS A 321 10.78 4.48 -21.65
N VAL A 322 10.63 4.77 -20.36
CA VAL A 322 10.18 3.77 -19.40
C VAL A 322 8.78 3.27 -19.80
N PHE A 323 8.57 1.96 -19.68
CA PHE A 323 7.41 1.20 -20.16
C PHE A 323 7.28 1.07 -21.69
N GLU A 324 8.26 1.54 -22.46
CA GLU A 324 8.33 1.30 -23.90
C GLU A 324 8.97 -0.06 -24.20
N ASN A 325 8.41 -0.76 -25.20
CA ASN A 325 8.96 -1.99 -25.73
C ASN A 325 9.63 -1.72 -27.08
N ARG A 326 10.92 -2.00 -27.18
CA ARG A 326 11.70 -1.82 -28.40
C ARG A 326 12.26 -3.14 -28.89
N LYS A 327 12.13 -3.42 -30.19
CA LYS A 327 12.83 -4.55 -30.82
C LYS A 327 14.25 -4.12 -31.19
N MET A 328 15.24 -4.88 -30.72
CA MET A 328 16.66 -4.70 -31.00
C MET A 328 17.16 -5.85 -31.87
N LEU A 329 18.02 -5.53 -32.84
CA LEU A 329 18.67 -6.50 -33.73
C LEU A 329 20.17 -6.44 -33.48
N TRP A 330 20.74 -7.55 -33.02
CA TRP A 330 22.17 -7.72 -32.74
C TRP A 330 22.67 -8.93 -33.53
N GLY A 331 23.30 -8.68 -34.68
CA GLY A 331 23.63 -9.74 -35.63
C GLY A 331 22.37 -10.48 -36.12
N GLU A 332 22.32 -11.80 -35.93
CA GLU A 332 21.14 -12.62 -36.23
C GLU A 332 20.13 -12.70 -35.07
N GLN A 333 20.50 -12.17 -33.89
CA GLN A 333 19.67 -12.22 -32.70
C GLN A 333 18.68 -11.07 -32.67
N SER A 334 17.42 -11.40 -32.39
CA SER A 334 16.34 -10.43 -32.18
C SER A 334 15.92 -10.48 -30.71
N LEU A 335 16.15 -9.39 -29.99
CA LEU A 335 15.78 -9.21 -28.59
C LEU A 335 14.73 -8.12 -28.46
N ARG A 336 13.81 -8.27 -27.50
CA ARG A 336 12.89 -7.19 -27.09
C ARG A 336 13.42 -6.56 -25.81
N LEU A 337 13.78 -5.29 -25.89
CA LEU A 337 14.09 -4.43 -24.77
C LEU A 337 12.77 -3.90 -24.17
N GLU A 338 12.59 -4.13 -22.87
CA GLU A 338 11.44 -3.66 -22.10
C GLU A 338 12.02 -2.82 -20.94
N VAL A 339 12.01 -1.49 -21.04
CA VAL A 339 12.48 -0.64 -19.93
C VAL A 339 11.37 -0.60 -18.88
N THR A 340 11.64 -1.07 -17.66
CA THR A 340 10.59 -1.30 -16.65
C THR A 340 10.51 -0.23 -15.58
N SER A 341 11.62 0.44 -15.28
CA SER A 341 11.62 1.51 -14.28
C SER A 341 12.85 2.39 -14.40
N PHE A 342 12.71 3.64 -13.97
CA PHE A 342 13.81 4.56 -13.70
C PHE A 342 13.71 5.04 -12.25
N ARG A 343 14.85 5.31 -11.62
CA ARG A 343 14.95 5.90 -10.29
C ARG A 343 16.09 6.90 -10.27
N LEU A 344 15.78 8.15 -9.95
CA LEU A 344 16.77 9.22 -9.87
C LEU A 344 17.78 9.02 -8.72
N PHE A 345 17.33 8.48 -7.60
CA PHE A 345 18.17 8.23 -6.42
C PHE A 345 18.03 6.78 -5.97
N ASN A 346 19.17 6.15 -5.65
CA ASN A 346 19.21 4.76 -5.23
C ASN A 346 20.06 4.64 -3.97
N ILE A 347 19.44 4.80 -2.81
CA ILE A 347 20.10 4.69 -1.51
C ILE A 347 19.88 3.27 -0.99
N ASN A 348 20.88 2.41 -1.21
CA ASN A 348 20.83 0.99 -0.86
C ASN A 348 22.06 0.61 -0.03
N PRO A 349 22.01 -0.51 0.73
CA PRO A 349 23.20 -1.13 1.27
C PRO A 349 24.22 -1.40 0.16
N ASP A 350 25.50 -1.17 0.42
CA ASP A 350 26.54 -1.40 -0.58
C ASP A 350 26.77 -2.91 -0.76
N PRO A 351 26.52 -3.49 -1.95
CA PRO A 351 26.73 -4.92 -2.17
C PRO A 351 28.20 -5.33 -2.10
N THR A 352 29.13 -4.37 -2.03
CA THR A 352 30.56 -4.60 -1.85
C THR A 352 31.03 -4.48 -0.40
N ASP A 353 30.16 -4.08 0.53
CA ASP A 353 30.45 -3.94 1.96
C ASP A 353 29.76 -5.07 2.75
N GLU A 354 30.39 -5.51 3.85
CA GLU A 354 29.82 -6.53 4.74
C GLU A 354 28.80 -5.93 5.72
N ASP A 355 28.81 -4.60 5.91
CA ASP A 355 27.87 -3.88 6.77
C ASP A 355 26.59 -3.48 5.99
N PRO A 356 25.44 -4.16 6.20
CA PRO A 356 24.19 -3.85 5.52
C PRO A 356 23.57 -2.51 5.92
N ASP A 357 24.03 -1.89 7.02
CA ASP A 357 23.52 -0.59 7.48
C ASP A 357 24.23 0.59 6.79
N ARG A 358 25.33 0.33 6.06
CA ARG A 358 26.05 1.35 5.30
C ARG A 358 25.34 1.65 3.98
N LEU A 359 24.44 2.62 4.03
CA LEU A 359 23.72 3.09 2.85
C LEU A 359 24.59 3.98 1.96
N ARG A 360 24.64 3.67 0.66
CA ARG A 360 25.29 4.49 -0.38
C ARG A 360 24.26 4.90 -1.43
N ASN A 361 24.39 6.13 -1.94
CA ASN A 361 23.65 6.54 -3.12
C ASN A 361 24.38 6.07 -4.39
N PHE A 362 23.76 5.17 -5.14
CA PHE A 362 24.24 4.66 -6.44
C PHE A 362 23.83 5.54 -7.62
N GLY A 363 23.27 6.72 -7.34
CA GLY A 363 22.84 7.69 -8.35
C GLY A 363 21.64 7.22 -9.14
N PRO A 364 21.42 7.75 -10.35
CA PRO A 364 20.37 7.27 -11.24
C PRO A 364 20.53 5.79 -11.55
N SER A 365 19.42 5.07 -11.57
CA SER A 365 19.36 3.68 -12.02
C SER A 365 18.16 3.44 -12.91
N PHE A 366 18.27 2.44 -13.76
CA PHE A 366 17.12 1.95 -14.51
C PHE A 366 17.14 0.43 -14.57
N SER A 367 15.94 -0.14 -14.63
CA SER A 367 15.75 -1.58 -14.78
C SER A 367 15.12 -1.87 -16.13
N TYR A 368 15.53 -2.97 -16.73
CA TYR A 368 15.01 -3.41 -18.02
C TYR A 368 15.01 -4.93 -18.12
N LYS A 369 14.20 -5.44 -19.04
CA LYS A 369 14.22 -6.85 -19.42
C LYS A 369 14.67 -6.97 -20.86
N LEU A 370 15.52 -7.96 -21.12
CA LEU A 370 15.82 -8.41 -22.47
C LEU A 370 15.13 -9.75 -22.69
N ARG A 371 14.15 -9.77 -23.59
CA ARG A 371 13.38 -10.95 -23.92
C ARG A 371 13.78 -11.52 -25.28
N LYS A 372 14.09 -12.81 -25.31
CA LYS A 372 14.33 -13.57 -26.53
C LYS A 372 13.02 -13.88 -27.24
N ASN A 373 13.09 -14.19 -28.54
CA ASN A 373 11.93 -14.65 -29.31
C ASN A 373 11.30 -15.95 -28.77
N THR A 374 12.04 -16.73 -27.98
CA THR A 374 11.54 -17.94 -27.30
C THR A 374 10.65 -17.62 -26.08
N GLY A 375 10.58 -16.36 -25.65
CA GLY A 375 9.80 -15.90 -24.50
C GLY A 375 10.59 -15.75 -23.20
N GLU A 376 11.77 -16.37 -23.11
CA GLU A 376 12.71 -16.23 -21.98
C GLU A 376 13.17 -14.77 -21.84
N ALA A 377 13.21 -14.25 -20.61
CA ALA A 377 13.68 -12.91 -20.32
C ALA A 377 14.63 -12.89 -19.13
N LEU A 378 15.71 -12.12 -19.27
CA LEU A 378 16.58 -11.75 -18.15
C LEU A 378 16.24 -10.31 -17.72
N GLU A 379 16.23 -10.08 -16.42
CA GLU A 379 16.01 -8.78 -15.81
C GLU A 379 17.32 -8.18 -15.36
N TYR A 380 17.52 -6.91 -15.66
CA TYR A 380 18.72 -6.16 -15.39
C TYR A 380 18.43 -4.91 -14.55
N GLN A 381 19.41 -4.49 -13.77
CA GLN A 381 19.38 -3.21 -13.04
C GLN A 381 20.76 -2.55 -13.14
N ASN A 382 20.81 -1.39 -13.77
CA ASN A 382 22.06 -0.68 -14.02
C ASN A 382 22.13 0.59 -13.17
N TYR A 383 23.26 0.80 -12.52
CA TYR A 383 23.55 1.98 -11.70
C TYR A 383 24.54 2.88 -12.40
N MET A 384 24.25 4.19 -12.47
CA MET A 384 25.01 5.12 -13.29
C MET A 384 26.12 5.85 -12.53
N LEU A 385 26.17 5.76 -11.19
CA LEU A 385 27.35 6.17 -10.45
C LEU A 385 28.28 4.96 -10.22
N PRO A 386 29.58 5.09 -10.54
CA PRO A 386 30.56 4.07 -10.21
C PRO A 386 30.57 3.69 -8.73
N VAL A 387 30.82 2.41 -8.49
CA VAL A 387 30.95 1.82 -7.17
C VAL A 387 32.41 1.54 -6.90
N GLU A 388 32.87 1.97 -5.73
CA GLU A 388 34.25 1.76 -5.32
C GLU A 388 34.37 0.39 -4.62
N ARG A 389 35.31 -0.43 -5.07
CA ARG A 389 35.64 -1.71 -4.44
C ARG A 389 37.16 -1.86 -4.39
N ASN A 390 37.71 -1.99 -3.19
CA ASN A 390 39.16 -2.08 -2.95
C ASN A 390 39.95 -0.92 -3.61
N GLY A 391 39.44 0.31 -3.51
CA GLY A 391 40.07 1.51 -4.07
C GLY A 391 39.96 1.67 -5.60
N ARG A 392 39.11 0.87 -6.26
CA ARG A 392 38.92 0.89 -7.72
C ARG A 392 37.45 1.08 -8.06
N GLU A 393 37.16 1.79 -9.13
CA GLU A 393 35.80 2.14 -9.53
C GLU A 393 35.25 1.18 -10.59
N TYR A 394 33.96 0.85 -10.46
CA TYR A 394 33.26 -0.06 -11.36
C TYR A 394 31.87 0.46 -11.71
N TYR A 395 31.48 0.35 -12.97
CA TYR A 395 30.06 0.39 -13.34
C TYR A 395 29.40 -0.92 -12.94
N LEU A 396 28.25 -0.82 -12.27
CA LEU A 396 27.54 -1.96 -11.68
C LEU A 396 26.26 -2.29 -12.45
N SER A 397 26.13 -3.54 -12.85
CA SER A 397 24.92 -4.07 -13.49
C SER A 397 24.48 -5.39 -12.87
N GLY A 398 23.31 -5.43 -12.26
CA GLY A 398 22.70 -6.65 -11.75
C GLY A 398 21.96 -7.40 -12.87
N VAL A 399 21.98 -8.74 -12.81
CA VAL A 399 21.15 -9.63 -13.65
C VAL A 399 20.49 -10.73 -12.81
N ARG A 400 19.25 -11.08 -13.14
CA ARG A 400 18.53 -12.25 -12.59
C ARG A 400 17.57 -12.87 -13.60
N ALA A 401 17.25 -14.16 -13.44
CA ALA A 401 16.30 -14.86 -14.30
C ALA A 401 14.86 -14.80 -13.78
N SER A 402 14.69 -14.65 -12.46
CA SER A 402 13.38 -14.60 -11.80
C SER A 402 13.36 -13.55 -10.69
N PRO A 403 12.22 -12.89 -10.43
CA PRO A 403 12.07 -11.97 -9.31
C PRO A 403 12.32 -12.58 -7.92
N ALA A 404 12.27 -13.92 -7.80
CA ALA A 404 12.55 -14.64 -6.57
C ALA A 404 14.06 -14.86 -6.31
N GLU A 405 14.91 -14.57 -7.29
CA GLU A 405 16.37 -14.70 -7.18
C GLU A 405 17.02 -13.34 -6.85
N ASP A 406 18.13 -13.40 -6.12
CA ASP A 406 19.00 -12.25 -5.91
C ASP A 406 19.74 -11.88 -7.20
N PHE A 407 20.05 -10.59 -7.37
CA PHE A 407 20.85 -10.14 -8.50
C PHE A 407 22.29 -10.67 -8.43
N GLY A 408 22.75 -11.28 -9.52
CA GLY A 408 24.18 -11.46 -9.77
C GLY A 408 24.74 -10.20 -10.42
N TYR A 409 25.88 -9.70 -9.93
CA TYR A 409 26.42 -8.43 -10.39
C TYR A 409 27.61 -8.59 -11.34
N LEU A 410 27.55 -7.87 -12.47
CA LEU A 410 28.66 -7.58 -13.35
C LEU A 410 29.32 -6.27 -12.89
N TYR A 411 30.63 -6.33 -12.69
CA TYR A 411 31.48 -5.20 -12.34
C TYR A 411 32.34 -4.86 -13.56
N LEU A 412 32.01 -3.76 -14.25
CA LEU A 412 32.79 -3.28 -15.39
C LEU A 412 33.82 -2.27 -14.88
N PRO A 413 35.13 -2.51 -15.04
CA PRO A 413 36.14 -1.59 -14.54
C PRO A 413 36.05 -0.25 -15.27
N VAL A 414 36.12 0.83 -14.50
CA VAL A 414 36.18 2.19 -15.02
C VAL A 414 37.62 2.50 -15.44
N ASP A 415 37.79 3.02 -16.65
CA ASP A 415 39.10 3.45 -17.14
C ASP A 415 39.53 4.81 -16.57
N ILE A 416 40.77 5.25 -16.85
CA ILE A 416 41.31 6.51 -16.30
C ILE A 416 40.50 7.76 -16.72
N ASP A 417 39.76 7.67 -17.82
CA ASP A 417 38.91 8.74 -18.35
C ASP A 417 37.49 8.68 -17.76
N GLY A 418 37.21 7.74 -16.85
CA GLY A 418 35.90 7.55 -16.23
C GLY A 418 34.92 6.73 -17.08
N GLY A 419 35.39 6.07 -18.13
CA GLY A 419 34.58 5.40 -19.14
C GLY A 419 34.76 3.88 -19.21
N LEU A 420 34.29 3.32 -20.33
CA LEU A 420 34.35 1.89 -20.69
C LEU A 420 35.20 1.63 -21.93
N THR A 421 35.90 2.65 -22.43
CA THR A 421 36.59 2.61 -23.72
C THR A 421 37.71 1.59 -23.69
N HIS A 422 38.52 1.57 -22.63
CA HIS A 422 39.64 0.64 -22.53
C HIS A 422 39.17 -0.82 -22.40
N PHE A 423 38.13 -1.04 -21.59
CA PHE A 423 37.50 -2.35 -21.45
C PHE A 423 36.94 -2.85 -22.79
N SER A 424 36.18 -2.01 -23.49
CA SER A 424 35.60 -2.34 -24.79
C SER A 424 36.70 -2.64 -25.82
N HIS A 425 37.75 -1.84 -25.87
CA HIS A 425 38.88 -2.05 -26.78
C HIS A 425 39.59 -3.39 -26.52
N PHE A 426 39.85 -3.73 -25.26
CA PHE A 426 40.44 -5.02 -24.90
C PHE A 426 39.55 -6.19 -25.31
N LEU A 427 38.25 -6.12 -25.01
CA LEU A 427 37.27 -7.15 -25.38
C LEU A 427 37.18 -7.33 -26.90
N GLN A 428 37.16 -6.25 -27.67
CA GLN A 428 37.14 -6.30 -29.14
C GLN A 428 38.40 -6.96 -29.71
N ARG A 429 39.59 -6.70 -29.13
CA ARG A 429 40.83 -7.37 -29.54
C ARG A 429 40.80 -8.87 -29.26
N LEU A 430 40.24 -9.27 -28.12
CA LEU A 430 40.03 -10.69 -27.78
C LEU A 430 39.06 -11.39 -28.73
N GLN A 431 38.07 -10.67 -29.25
CA GLN A 431 37.09 -11.18 -30.20
C GLN A 431 37.59 -11.15 -31.66
N ASN A 432 38.73 -10.52 -31.93
CA ASN A 432 39.31 -10.40 -33.27
C ASN A 432 40.24 -11.59 -33.56
N GLU A 433 39.74 -12.54 -34.35
CA GLU A 433 40.47 -13.76 -34.72
C GLU A 433 41.84 -13.49 -35.34
N ASN A 434 42.00 -12.42 -36.12
CA ASN A 434 43.29 -12.09 -36.74
C ASN A 434 44.33 -11.68 -35.70
N ILE A 435 43.95 -10.83 -34.73
CA ILE A 435 44.85 -10.38 -33.64
C ILE A 435 45.22 -11.56 -32.75
N VAL A 436 44.22 -12.38 -32.38
CA VAL A 436 44.46 -13.56 -31.55
C VAL A 436 45.42 -14.53 -32.24
N ASN A 437 45.21 -14.81 -33.54
CA ASN A 437 46.08 -15.71 -34.30
C ASN A 437 47.50 -15.17 -34.47
N GLU A 438 47.66 -13.87 -34.70
CA GLU A 438 48.97 -13.22 -34.80
C GLU A 438 49.76 -13.34 -33.49
N ILE A 439 49.11 -13.05 -32.36
CA ILE A 439 49.74 -13.12 -31.04
C ILE A 439 50.02 -14.57 -30.63
N ALA A 440 49.11 -15.51 -30.93
CA ALA A 440 49.32 -16.93 -30.70
C ALA A 440 50.54 -17.45 -31.47
N HIS A 441 50.69 -17.06 -32.74
CA HIS A 441 51.85 -17.40 -33.55
C HIS A 441 53.15 -16.82 -32.99
N ALA A 442 53.15 -15.55 -32.56
CA ALA A 442 54.32 -14.92 -31.94
C ALA A 442 54.73 -15.60 -30.61
N MET A 443 53.76 -15.96 -29.77
CA MET A 443 54.00 -16.67 -28.51
C MET A 443 54.52 -18.10 -28.74
N MET A 444 53.98 -18.79 -29.74
CA MET A 444 54.45 -20.11 -30.17
C MET A 444 55.94 -20.04 -30.60
N LEU A 445 56.30 -19.10 -31.46
CA LEU A 445 57.69 -18.92 -31.91
C LEU A 445 58.64 -18.64 -30.73
N GLY A 446 58.22 -17.81 -29.77
CA GLY A 446 59.00 -17.52 -28.56
C GLY A 446 59.25 -18.76 -27.72
N THR A 447 58.21 -19.55 -27.46
CA THR A 447 58.30 -20.79 -26.67
C THR A 447 59.21 -21.83 -27.34
N LEU A 448 59.13 -21.98 -28.67
CA LEU A 448 59.94 -22.96 -29.41
C LEU A 448 61.41 -22.56 -29.54
N ALA A 449 61.70 -21.25 -29.60
CA ALA A 449 63.06 -20.74 -29.58
C ALA A 449 63.81 -21.12 -28.29
N GLU A 450 63.10 -21.22 -27.16
CA GLU A 450 63.68 -21.64 -25.88
C GLU A 450 63.98 -23.15 -25.82
N ILE A 451 63.23 -23.97 -26.57
CA ILE A 451 63.29 -25.44 -26.52
C ILE A 451 64.15 -26.03 -27.66
N ASN A 452 64.61 -25.19 -28.61
CA ASN A 452 65.44 -25.56 -29.77
C ASN A 452 64.84 -26.73 -30.59
N ASN A 453 63.51 -26.71 -30.76
CA ASN A 453 62.74 -27.75 -31.45
C ASN A 453 62.15 -27.17 -32.75
N GLN A 454 62.26 -27.90 -33.87
CA GLN A 454 61.80 -27.50 -35.21
C GLN A 454 60.66 -28.40 -35.73
N ASP A 455 59.88 -28.98 -34.82
CA ASP A 455 58.76 -29.85 -35.16
C ASP A 455 57.54 -29.03 -35.60
N LYS A 456 57.19 -29.13 -36.89
CA LYS A 456 56.06 -28.42 -37.50
C LYS A 456 54.69 -28.89 -37.00
N GLU A 457 54.56 -30.13 -36.53
CA GLU A 457 53.29 -30.61 -35.97
C GLU A 457 53.07 -30.00 -34.58
N LEU A 458 54.14 -29.83 -33.81
CA LEU A 458 54.10 -29.18 -32.50
C LEU A 458 53.81 -27.68 -32.61
N GLU A 459 54.40 -27.00 -33.61
CA GLU A 459 54.09 -25.61 -33.96
C GLU A 459 52.58 -25.41 -34.15
N GLN A 460 52.00 -26.16 -35.08
CA GLN A 460 50.59 -26.04 -35.40
C GLN A 460 49.69 -26.37 -34.21
N SER A 461 49.97 -27.46 -33.49
CA SER A 461 49.17 -27.88 -32.33
C SER A 461 49.20 -26.86 -31.19
N LEU A 462 50.36 -26.24 -30.93
CA LEU A 462 50.48 -25.21 -29.88
C LEU A 462 49.71 -23.95 -30.25
N GLN A 463 49.83 -23.45 -31.47
CA GLN A 463 49.08 -22.28 -31.93
C GLN A 463 47.57 -22.51 -31.88
N GLU A 464 47.10 -23.66 -32.39
CA GLU A 464 45.68 -24.03 -32.33
C GLU A 464 45.16 -24.10 -30.89
N THR A 465 45.98 -24.64 -29.97
CA THR A 465 45.64 -24.70 -28.55
C THR A 465 45.51 -23.30 -27.94
N LEU A 466 46.43 -22.38 -28.22
CA LEU A 466 46.39 -21.01 -27.71
C LEU A 466 45.15 -20.24 -28.22
N THR A 467 44.86 -20.33 -29.52
CA THR A 467 43.66 -19.71 -30.10
C THR A 467 42.38 -20.31 -29.50
N LEU A 468 42.32 -21.63 -29.34
CA LEU A 468 41.16 -22.31 -28.76
C LEU A 468 40.94 -21.94 -27.28
N LEU A 469 42.01 -21.76 -26.51
CA LEU A 469 41.93 -21.29 -25.12
C LEU A 469 41.31 -19.89 -25.05
N VAL A 470 41.76 -18.94 -25.87
CA VAL A 470 41.18 -17.59 -25.89
C VAL A 470 39.71 -17.63 -26.32
N ALA A 471 39.37 -18.37 -27.37
CA ALA A 471 37.99 -18.51 -27.83
C ALA A 471 37.07 -19.15 -26.77
N THR A 472 37.58 -20.15 -26.05
CA THR A 472 36.84 -20.82 -24.96
C THR A 472 36.63 -19.87 -23.77
N PHE A 473 37.64 -19.06 -23.45
CA PHE A 473 37.57 -18.07 -22.38
C PHE A 473 36.54 -16.97 -22.71
N VAL A 474 36.58 -16.40 -23.91
CA VAL A 474 35.62 -15.37 -24.34
C VAL A 474 34.19 -15.92 -24.33
N LYS A 475 34.00 -17.20 -24.65
CA LYS A 475 32.68 -17.84 -24.70
C LYS A 475 32.07 -18.13 -23.32
N GLY A 476 32.87 -18.46 -22.31
CA GLY A 476 32.34 -18.99 -21.05
C GLY A 476 33.22 -18.81 -19.81
N GLY A 477 34.20 -17.92 -19.89
CA GLY A 477 35.11 -17.57 -18.80
C GLY A 477 35.94 -18.75 -18.31
N PHE A 478 36.43 -18.64 -17.07
CA PHE A 478 37.27 -19.67 -16.45
C PHE A 478 36.54 -21.01 -16.24
N THR A 479 35.22 -21.00 -16.08
CA THR A 479 34.44 -22.24 -15.96
C THR A 479 34.55 -23.08 -17.23
N SER A 480 34.37 -22.48 -18.42
CA SER A 480 34.56 -23.20 -19.69
C SER A 480 36.01 -23.66 -19.91
N ILE A 481 37.00 -22.90 -19.44
CA ILE A 481 38.41 -23.32 -19.48
C ILE A 481 38.66 -24.53 -18.61
N ASN A 482 38.12 -24.56 -17.38
CA ASN A 482 38.24 -25.72 -16.52
C ASN A 482 37.59 -26.96 -17.14
N THR A 483 36.40 -26.81 -17.72
CA THR A 483 35.74 -27.90 -18.46
C THR A 483 36.58 -28.36 -19.65
N PHE A 484 37.19 -27.44 -20.40
CA PHE A 484 38.08 -27.76 -21.52
C PHE A 484 39.32 -28.56 -21.06
N ILE A 485 39.95 -28.17 -19.94
CA ILE A 485 41.09 -28.90 -19.37
C ILE A 485 40.66 -30.31 -18.93
N GLU A 486 39.49 -30.44 -18.30
CA GLU A 486 38.97 -31.71 -17.83
C GLU A 486 38.63 -32.68 -18.97
N THR A 487 38.10 -32.18 -20.09
CA THR A 487 37.75 -33.00 -21.26
C THR A 487 38.94 -33.32 -22.14
N THR A 488 39.93 -32.44 -22.21
CA THR A 488 41.11 -32.61 -23.07
C THR A 488 42.19 -33.47 -22.41
N LEU A 489 42.41 -33.34 -21.10
CA LEU A 489 43.49 -34.04 -20.40
C LEU A 489 43.01 -35.27 -19.61
N PRO A 490 43.75 -36.40 -19.68
CA PRO A 490 43.55 -37.55 -18.80
C PRO A 490 43.65 -37.16 -17.32
N GLU A 491 42.83 -37.76 -16.46
CA GLU A 491 42.72 -37.40 -15.03
C GLU A 491 44.08 -37.38 -14.30
N ALA A 492 44.98 -38.32 -14.64
CA ALA A 492 46.32 -38.43 -14.07
C ALA A 492 47.22 -37.21 -14.38
N GLU A 493 46.97 -36.49 -15.48
CA GLU A 493 47.81 -35.39 -15.94
C GLU A 493 47.25 -34.01 -15.59
N ARG A 494 45.96 -33.92 -15.24
CA ARG A 494 45.27 -32.65 -14.94
C ARG A 494 45.99 -31.82 -13.87
N LYS A 495 46.45 -32.45 -12.78
CA LYS A 495 47.18 -31.74 -11.70
C LYS A 495 48.54 -31.19 -12.14
N ARG A 496 49.19 -31.82 -13.12
CA ARG A 496 50.52 -31.42 -13.60
C ARG A 496 50.43 -30.40 -14.72
N LEU A 497 49.55 -30.64 -15.71
CA LEU A 497 49.48 -29.85 -16.94
C LEU A 497 48.40 -28.77 -16.91
N GLY A 498 47.34 -28.92 -16.11
CA GLY A 498 46.26 -27.91 -16.00
C GLY A 498 46.76 -26.50 -15.66
N PRO A 499 47.65 -26.31 -14.68
CA PRO A 499 48.25 -25.00 -14.41
C PRO A 499 49.01 -24.40 -15.59
N ALA A 500 49.60 -25.22 -16.47
CA ALA A 500 50.30 -24.76 -17.66
C ALA A 500 49.31 -24.19 -18.70
N TYR A 501 48.14 -24.82 -18.90
CA TYR A 501 47.09 -24.29 -19.78
C TYR A 501 46.55 -22.94 -19.28
N LEU A 502 46.34 -22.79 -17.97
CA LEU A 502 45.93 -21.52 -17.36
C LEU A 502 47.02 -20.45 -17.48
N GLY A 503 48.29 -20.83 -17.31
CA GLY A 503 49.44 -19.95 -17.51
C GLY A 503 49.52 -19.44 -18.96
N MET A 504 49.38 -20.35 -19.93
CA MET A 504 49.35 -20.01 -21.36
C MET A 504 48.20 -19.06 -21.70
N LEU A 505 47.00 -19.32 -21.18
CA LEU A 505 45.86 -18.42 -21.36
C LEU A 505 46.15 -17.03 -20.77
N ARG A 506 46.63 -16.94 -19.51
CA ARG A 506 46.91 -15.66 -18.86
C ARG A 506 47.95 -14.84 -19.63
N GLU A 507 49.00 -15.50 -20.11
CA GLU A 507 50.03 -14.88 -20.94
C GLU A 507 49.46 -14.38 -22.28
N MET A 508 48.61 -15.17 -22.94
CA MET A 508 47.89 -14.75 -24.15
C MET A 508 47.02 -13.52 -23.89
N LEU A 509 46.21 -13.53 -22.84
CA LEU A 509 45.35 -12.41 -22.46
C LEU A 509 46.18 -11.15 -22.21
N SER A 510 47.30 -11.28 -21.49
CA SER A 510 48.21 -10.17 -21.20
C SER A 510 48.83 -9.59 -22.48
N ARG A 511 49.31 -10.43 -23.40
CA ARG A 511 49.87 -9.97 -24.69
C ARG A 511 48.83 -9.27 -25.56
N ILE A 512 47.59 -9.77 -25.58
CA ILE A 512 46.48 -9.15 -26.31
C ILE A 512 46.14 -7.78 -25.73
N TYR A 513 46.13 -7.67 -24.38
CA TYR A 513 45.93 -6.41 -23.67
C TYR A 513 47.06 -5.41 -23.97
N VAL A 514 48.31 -5.76 -23.67
CA VAL A 514 49.47 -4.88 -23.82
C VAL A 514 49.67 -4.45 -25.27
N GLY A 515 49.51 -5.36 -26.24
CA GLY A 515 49.62 -5.05 -27.67
C GLY A 515 48.57 -4.08 -28.19
N GLY A 516 47.58 -3.71 -27.38
CA GLY A 516 46.56 -2.71 -27.68
C GLY A 516 46.30 -1.75 -26.53
N SER A 517 47.21 -1.64 -25.56
CA SER A 517 47.06 -0.65 -24.48
C SER A 517 47.04 0.74 -25.11
N LEU A 518 46.07 1.55 -24.69
CA LEU A 518 45.83 2.90 -25.21
C LEU A 518 46.68 3.95 -24.48
N TYR A 519 47.39 3.56 -23.43
CA TYR A 519 48.23 4.46 -22.64
C TYR A 519 49.54 4.78 -23.35
N GLN A 520 49.91 6.06 -23.33
CA GLN A 520 51.20 6.55 -23.80
C GLN A 520 52.07 6.87 -22.59
N TYR A 521 53.20 6.17 -22.46
CA TYR A 521 54.20 6.46 -21.42
C TYR A 521 54.79 7.86 -21.63
N GLU A 522 54.84 8.67 -20.57
CA GLU A 522 55.40 10.01 -20.63
C GLU A 522 56.93 9.96 -20.66
N VAL A 523 57.52 10.61 -21.67
CA VAL A 523 58.98 10.66 -21.81
C VAL A 523 59.57 11.57 -20.73
N GLY A 524 60.33 11.00 -19.78
CA GLY A 524 61.10 11.75 -18.79
C GLY A 524 60.58 11.67 -17.35
N ASP A 525 59.48 10.97 -17.08
CA ASP A 525 58.96 10.75 -15.73
C ASP A 525 58.87 9.24 -15.39
N PRO A 526 59.91 8.65 -14.79
CA PRO A 526 59.93 7.22 -14.47
C PRO A 526 58.98 6.85 -13.31
N GLU A 527 58.66 7.78 -12.40
CA GLU A 527 57.75 7.53 -11.29
C GLU A 527 56.32 7.40 -11.82
N LYS A 528 55.87 8.37 -12.61
CA LYS A 528 54.54 8.35 -13.24
C LYS A 528 54.33 7.16 -14.18
N ASN A 529 55.34 6.76 -14.94
CA ASN A 529 55.26 5.57 -15.79
C ASN A 529 55.16 4.27 -14.98
N THR A 530 55.74 4.24 -13.78
CA THR A 530 55.65 3.08 -12.87
C THR A 530 54.25 2.98 -12.25
N GLU A 531 53.66 4.12 -11.87
CA GLU A 531 52.27 4.19 -11.37
C GLU A 531 51.28 3.76 -12.46
N ILE A 532 51.40 4.31 -13.68
CA ILE A 532 50.58 3.90 -14.83
C ILE A 532 50.70 2.39 -15.10
N GLN A 533 51.89 1.80 -14.98
CA GLN A 533 52.07 0.35 -15.13
C GLN A 533 51.36 -0.46 -14.05
N GLN A 534 51.34 0.01 -12.81
CA GLN A 534 50.64 -0.66 -11.72
C GLN A 534 49.13 -0.57 -11.88
N GLU A 535 48.61 0.60 -12.22
CA GLU A 535 47.18 0.81 -12.51
C GLU A 535 46.72 -0.03 -13.71
N GLU A 536 47.52 -0.08 -14.77
CA GLU A 536 47.26 -0.92 -15.95
C GLU A 536 47.18 -2.41 -15.62
N LEU A 537 48.08 -2.90 -14.76
CA LEU A 537 48.07 -4.29 -14.35
C LEU A 537 46.79 -4.63 -13.55
N LEU A 538 46.37 -3.71 -12.66
CA LEU A 538 45.14 -3.88 -11.89
C LEU A 538 43.91 -3.84 -12.79
N PHE A 539 43.83 -2.86 -13.69
CA PHE A 539 42.74 -2.75 -14.67
C PHE A 539 42.66 -4.00 -15.55
N PHE A 540 43.80 -4.52 -16.03
CA PHE A 540 43.85 -5.76 -16.80
C PHE A 540 43.24 -6.94 -16.03
N GLN A 541 43.60 -7.12 -14.75
CA GLN A 541 43.02 -8.18 -13.93
C GLN A 541 41.50 -8.02 -13.78
N ASP A 542 41.04 -6.81 -13.49
CA ASP A 542 39.62 -6.51 -13.33
C ASP A 542 38.84 -6.72 -14.65
N ALA A 543 39.44 -6.35 -15.78
CA ALA A 543 38.86 -6.54 -17.10
C ALA A 543 38.76 -8.04 -17.46
N VAL A 544 39.78 -8.83 -17.12
CA VAL A 544 39.74 -10.30 -17.29
C VAL A 544 38.62 -10.92 -16.45
N ASP A 545 38.47 -10.49 -15.20
CA ASP A 545 37.40 -10.98 -14.31
C ASP A 545 35.99 -10.58 -14.80
N ALA A 546 35.85 -9.36 -15.32
CA ALA A 546 34.62 -8.88 -15.94
C ALA A 546 34.27 -9.69 -17.19
N ILE A 547 35.24 -9.93 -18.09
CA ILE A 547 35.06 -10.75 -19.30
C ILE A 547 34.66 -12.18 -18.94
N ALA A 548 35.29 -12.77 -17.93
CA ALA A 548 34.96 -14.10 -17.45
C ALA A 548 33.51 -14.22 -16.95
N SER A 549 32.89 -13.10 -16.57
CA SER A 549 31.52 -13.03 -16.04
C SER A 549 30.46 -12.77 -17.13
N LEU A 550 30.85 -12.38 -18.35
CA LEU A 550 29.92 -12.01 -19.42
C LEU A 550 28.97 -13.13 -19.84
N ALA A 551 29.45 -14.38 -19.84
CA ALA A 551 28.63 -15.53 -20.19
C ALA A 551 27.46 -15.74 -19.21
N ARG A 552 27.65 -15.41 -17.92
CA ARG A 552 26.58 -15.43 -16.91
C ARG A 552 25.70 -14.19 -17.00
N TYR A 553 26.28 -13.04 -17.40
CA TYR A 553 25.53 -11.81 -17.63
C TYR A 553 24.49 -11.98 -18.74
N GLY A 554 24.84 -12.69 -19.83
CA GLY A 554 23.89 -13.20 -20.82
C GLY A 554 23.31 -12.15 -21.79
N SER A 555 23.70 -10.88 -21.66
CA SER A 555 23.37 -9.82 -22.61
C SER A 555 24.49 -9.61 -23.63
N PRO A 556 24.17 -9.42 -24.93
CA PRO A 556 25.17 -9.08 -25.94
C PRO A 556 25.68 -7.64 -25.84
N VAL A 557 25.02 -6.80 -25.03
CA VAL A 557 25.38 -5.38 -24.81
C VAL A 557 25.25 -4.99 -23.34
N TYR A 558 26.07 -4.03 -22.91
CA TYR A 558 25.84 -3.27 -21.67
C TYR A 558 25.08 -1.99 -22.02
N LEU A 559 23.99 -1.71 -21.32
CA LEU A 559 23.24 -0.46 -21.52
C LEU A 559 23.70 0.60 -20.51
N TYR A 560 24.36 1.64 -21.00
CA TYR A 560 24.69 2.82 -20.24
C TYR A 560 23.64 3.91 -20.49
N MET A 561 23.27 4.69 -19.47
CA MET A 561 22.35 5.83 -19.62
C MET A 561 23.15 7.11 -19.57
N SER A 562 23.30 7.76 -20.71
CA SER A 562 24.08 9.00 -20.84
C SER A 562 23.26 10.26 -20.58
N ASP A 563 21.93 10.22 -20.77
CA ASP A 563 21.04 11.34 -20.47
C ASP A 563 19.63 10.87 -20.11
N TYR A 564 18.85 11.72 -19.43
CA TYR A 564 17.45 11.43 -19.08
C TYR A 564 16.62 12.70 -18.85
N GLU A 565 15.33 12.60 -19.18
CA GLU A 565 14.28 13.53 -18.75
C GLU A 565 13.33 12.79 -17.82
N HIS A 566 13.41 13.12 -16.52
CA HIS A 566 12.60 12.46 -15.49
C HIS A 566 11.16 12.96 -15.52
N VAL A 567 10.21 12.04 -15.59
CA VAL A 567 8.77 12.30 -15.54
C VAL A 567 8.18 11.47 -14.42
N GLU A 568 7.56 12.12 -13.44
CA GLU A 568 6.86 11.41 -12.37
C GLU A 568 5.39 11.17 -12.74
N ALA A 569 4.76 10.21 -12.07
CA ALA A 569 3.33 9.97 -12.13
C ALA A 569 2.74 9.95 -10.73
N SER A 570 1.62 10.66 -10.57
CA SER A 570 0.85 10.61 -9.33
C SER A 570 -0.15 9.47 -9.37
N GLY A 571 -0.03 8.56 -8.42
CA GLY A 571 -1.01 7.53 -8.12
C GLY A 571 -2.15 8.12 -7.30
N LEU A 572 -3.27 8.38 -7.96
CA LEU A 572 -4.47 8.95 -7.35
C LEU A 572 -5.46 7.85 -7.01
N GLN A 573 -6.08 7.97 -5.85
CA GLN A 573 -7.25 7.17 -5.51
C GLN A 573 -8.48 8.08 -5.47
N ILE A 574 -9.48 7.77 -6.30
CA ILE A 574 -10.70 8.56 -6.41
C ILE A 574 -11.86 7.73 -5.86
N THR A 575 -12.62 8.33 -4.94
CA THR A 575 -13.72 7.67 -4.24
C THR A 575 -14.98 8.52 -4.33
N TYR A 576 -16.10 7.88 -4.67
CA TYR A 576 -17.43 8.46 -4.57
C TYR A 576 -18.25 7.66 -3.56
N ALA A 577 -18.76 8.31 -2.52
CA ALA A 577 -19.43 7.68 -1.38
C ALA A 577 -20.71 8.45 -0.98
N PRO A 578 -21.82 8.27 -1.71
CA PRO A 578 -23.08 8.95 -1.45
C PRO A 578 -23.71 8.60 -0.09
N GLY A 579 -23.43 7.42 0.47
CA GLY A 579 -23.88 6.97 1.77
C GLY A 579 -23.19 7.65 2.96
N LYS A 580 -22.04 8.31 2.74
CA LYS A 580 -21.22 8.97 3.78
C LYS A 580 -22.04 9.91 4.68
N ALA A 581 -22.90 10.74 4.10
CA ALA A 581 -23.73 11.68 4.85
C ALA A 581 -24.74 10.97 5.75
N ILE A 582 -25.34 9.87 5.26
CA ILE A 582 -26.28 9.03 6.02
C ILE A 582 -25.57 8.41 7.21
N VAL A 583 -24.37 7.86 7.01
CA VAL A 583 -23.55 7.30 8.09
C VAL A 583 -23.27 8.35 9.17
N TYR A 584 -22.91 9.59 8.81
CA TYR A 584 -22.68 10.65 9.79
C TYR A 584 -23.94 11.02 10.59
N ILE A 585 -25.11 11.06 9.95
CA ILE A 585 -26.38 11.26 10.67
C ILE A 585 -26.60 10.13 11.69
N GLY A 586 -26.33 8.89 11.29
CA GLY A 586 -26.40 7.73 12.18
C GLY A 586 -25.43 7.84 13.36
N CYS A 587 -24.18 8.24 13.13
CA CYS A 587 -23.21 8.50 14.19
C CYS A 587 -23.67 9.61 15.15
N ALA A 588 -24.26 10.69 14.63
CA ALA A 588 -24.82 11.76 15.45
C ALA A 588 -25.98 11.26 16.33
N PHE A 589 -26.87 10.42 15.79
CA PHE A 589 -27.90 9.75 16.58
C PHE A 589 -27.33 8.82 17.63
N LEU A 590 -26.23 8.11 17.35
CA LEU A 590 -25.59 7.23 18.32
C LEU A 590 -25.07 8.04 19.51
N ILE A 591 -24.34 9.13 19.24
CA ILE A 591 -23.79 10.03 20.26
C ILE A 591 -24.93 10.63 21.09
N MET A 592 -25.96 11.18 20.45
CA MET A 592 -27.14 11.74 21.11
C MET A 592 -27.85 10.68 21.96
N GLY A 593 -28.03 9.48 21.43
CA GLY A 593 -28.72 8.38 22.09
C GLY A 593 -28.00 7.93 23.37
N ILE A 594 -26.68 7.73 23.29
CA ILE A 594 -25.83 7.41 24.44
C ILE A 594 -25.90 8.55 25.46
N PHE A 595 -25.77 9.81 25.03
CA PHE A 595 -25.84 10.97 25.92
C PHE A 595 -27.14 10.99 26.73
N LEU A 596 -28.30 10.85 26.08
CA LEU A 596 -29.61 10.85 26.75
C LEU A 596 -29.77 9.67 27.73
N LEU A 597 -29.21 8.50 27.40
CA LEU A 597 -29.26 7.32 28.28
C LEU A 597 -28.41 7.48 29.54
N PHE A 598 -27.22 8.09 29.42
CA PHE A 598 -26.25 8.22 30.51
C PHE A 598 -26.45 9.46 31.37
N TYR A 599 -26.74 10.62 30.77
CA TYR A 599 -26.70 11.90 31.48
C TYR A 599 -28.07 12.44 31.87
N LEU A 600 -29.17 11.88 31.37
CA LEU A 600 -30.53 12.28 31.74
C LEU A 600 -31.28 11.12 32.40
N PRO A 601 -30.95 10.72 33.64
CA PRO A 601 -31.68 9.64 34.31
C PRO A 601 -33.15 10.01 34.53
N GLN A 602 -34.04 9.04 34.35
CA GLN A 602 -35.45 9.20 34.64
C GLN A 602 -35.65 9.04 36.15
N ARG A 603 -36.07 10.13 36.81
CA ARG A 603 -36.37 10.19 38.24
C ARG A 603 -37.86 10.41 38.46
N ARG A 604 -38.46 9.68 39.38
CA ARG A 604 -39.88 9.76 39.73
C ARG A 604 -40.05 9.92 41.24
N PHE A 605 -41.01 10.72 41.64
CA PHE A 605 -41.46 10.86 43.01
C PHE A 605 -42.98 10.72 43.09
N TRP A 606 -43.44 10.18 44.19
CA TRP A 606 -44.84 10.12 44.56
C TRP A 606 -44.96 10.55 46.01
N ALA A 607 -45.83 11.51 46.29
CA ALA A 607 -46.17 11.89 47.65
C ALA A 607 -47.68 11.68 47.87
N ILE A 608 -48.04 10.90 48.89
CA ILE A 608 -49.42 10.80 49.35
C ILE A 608 -49.57 11.70 50.56
N VAL A 609 -50.58 12.57 50.50
CA VAL A 609 -50.92 13.54 51.54
C VAL A 609 -52.27 13.12 52.10
N LYS A 610 -52.36 12.89 53.41
CA LYS A 610 -53.58 12.39 54.07
C LYS A 610 -53.83 13.13 55.38
N ALA A 611 -55.06 13.59 55.59
CA ALA A 611 -55.46 14.16 56.87
C ALA A 611 -55.37 13.14 58.03
N ASN A 612 -54.79 13.56 59.15
CA ASN A 612 -54.68 12.78 60.38
C ASN A 612 -55.05 13.64 61.60
N GLY A 613 -56.34 13.67 61.95
CA GLY A 613 -56.87 14.28 63.19
C GLY A 613 -56.65 15.80 63.33
N SER A 614 -55.44 16.20 63.73
CA SER A 614 -55.03 17.60 63.96
C SER A 614 -53.97 18.12 62.98
N GLY A 615 -53.56 17.32 61.99
CA GLY A 615 -52.58 17.70 60.98
C GLY A 615 -52.67 16.82 59.73
N THR A 616 -51.62 16.83 58.91
CA THR A 616 -51.51 16.11 57.65
C THR A 616 -50.27 15.21 57.66
N GLU A 617 -50.43 13.96 57.24
CA GLU A 617 -49.34 13.01 57.06
C GLU A 617 -48.90 12.98 55.60
N VAL A 618 -47.59 13.11 55.35
CA VAL A 618 -46.99 13.02 54.02
C VAL A 618 -46.12 11.77 53.93
N LEU A 619 -46.43 10.91 52.95
CA LEU A 619 -45.62 9.75 52.58
C LEU A 619 -44.99 10.00 51.21
N LEU A 620 -43.68 10.27 51.18
CA LEU A 620 -42.89 10.43 49.96
C LEU A 620 -42.20 9.11 49.62
N ALA A 621 -42.24 8.72 48.35
CA ALA A 621 -41.37 7.69 47.80
C ALA A 621 -40.77 8.13 46.46
N GLY A 622 -39.59 7.61 46.14
CA GLY A 622 -38.83 7.97 44.96
C GLY A 622 -38.26 6.76 44.23
N MET A 623 -38.00 6.91 42.93
CA MET A 623 -37.31 5.89 42.14
C MET A 623 -36.51 6.53 41.00
N SER A 624 -35.36 5.94 40.68
CA SER A 624 -34.54 6.28 39.51
C SER A 624 -34.28 5.03 38.67
N ASN A 625 -34.15 5.20 37.35
CA ASN A 625 -33.78 4.11 36.45
C ASN A 625 -32.27 3.84 36.35
N ARG A 626 -31.43 4.75 36.88
CA ARG A 626 -29.96 4.64 36.89
C ARG A 626 -29.33 5.27 38.13
N ASN A 627 -28.08 4.87 38.40
CA ASN A 627 -27.20 5.33 39.47
C ASN A 627 -27.86 5.33 40.86
N PRO A 628 -28.05 4.15 41.49
CA PRO A 628 -28.70 4.03 42.79
C PRO A 628 -28.04 4.92 43.87
N ARG A 629 -26.70 4.93 43.95
CA ARG A 629 -25.95 5.71 44.95
C ARG A 629 -26.13 7.23 44.84
N GLU A 630 -26.10 7.75 43.61
CA GLU A 630 -26.33 9.18 43.37
C GLU A 630 -27.79 9.54 43.69
N PHE A 631 -28.72 8.64 43.36
CA PHE A 631 -30.12 8.80 43.70
C PHE A 631 -30.38 8.72 45.21
N ASP A 632 -29.63 7.91 45.97
CA ASP A 632 -29.76 7.85 47.44
C ASP A 632 -29.55 9.24 48.07
N LEU A 633 -28.45 9.90 47.69
CA LEU A 633 -28.10 11.25 48.16
C LEU A 633 -29.12 12.27 47.69
N PHE A 634 -29.49 12.22 46.41
CA PHE A 634 -30.47 13.12 45.82
C PHE A 634 -31.86 12.97 46.46
N PHE A 635 -32.30 11.74 46.73
CA PHE A 635 -33.56 11.44 47.40
C PHE A 635 -33.55 12.00 48.82
N LYS A 636 -32.48 11.77 49.58
CA LYS A 636 -32.35 12.28 50.95
C LYS A 636 -32.43 13.82 50.99
N GLN A 637 -31.66 14.50 50.15
CA GLN A 637 -31.68 15.97 50.06
C GLN A 637 -33.04 16.51 49.61
N THR A 638 -33.66 15.86 48.61
CA THR A 638 -34.98 16.25 48.12
C THR A 638 -36.05 16.05 49.21
N ALA A 639 -36.01 14.94 49.93
CA ALA A 639 -36.96 14.66 51.01
C ALA A 639 -36.81 15.64 52.18
N GLU A 640 -35.58 15.99 52.57
CA GLU A 640 -35.31 17.02 53.60
C GLU A 640 -35.81 18.41 53.15
N HIS A 641 -35.60 18.78 51.88
CA HIS A 641 -36.12 20.03 51.34
C HIS A 641 -37.66 20.07 51.31
N LEU A 642 -38.30 18.99 50.86
CA LEU A 642 -39.77 18.89 50.81
C LEU A 642 -40.39 18.91 52.20
N GLU A 643 -39.77 18.26 53.19
CA GLU A 643 -40.20 18.32 54.59
C GLU A 643 -40.12 19.76 55.14
N ALA A 644 -39.02 20.48 54.84
CA ALA A 644 -38.86 21.87 55.27
C ALA A 644 -39.90 22.83 54.66
N VAL A 645 -40.28 22.62 53.39
CA VAL A 645 -41.23 23.46 52.65
C VAL A 645 -42.69 23.12 52.97
N THR A 646 -43.00 21.86 53.29
CA THR A 646 -44.37 21.45 53.66
C THR A 646 -44.74 21.85 55.08
N GLY A 647 -43.81 21.74 56.03
CA GLY A 647 -43.94 22.41 57.33
C GLY A 647 -43.37 21.64 58.52
N ASN A 648 -42.25 22.15 59.04
CA ASN A 648 -41.99 22.35 60.47
C ASN A 648 -40.88 23.39 60.68
N SER A 649 -40.80 24.40 59.80
CA SER A 649 -39.85 25.50 59.92
C SER A 649 -40.32 26.47 61.00
N LYS A 650 -40.07 26.15 62.28
CA LYS A 650 -39.74 27.22 63.22
C LYS A 650 -38.44 27.84 62.70
N ALA A 651 -38.55 29.08 62.25
CA ALA A 651 -37.44 29.94 61.89
C ALA A 651 -36.26 29.70 62.85
N LYS A 652 -35.10 29.39 62.27
CA LYS A 652 -33.83 29.52 62.98
C LYS A 652 -33.18 30.81 62.55
#